data_AF-A0A5C8IF11-F1
#
_entry.id   AF-A0A5C8IF11-F1
#
_cell.length_a   1.000
_cell.length_b   1.000
_cell.length_c   1.000
_cell.angle_alpha   90.00
_cell.angle_beta   90.00
_cell.angle_gamma   90.00
#
_symmetry.space_group_name_H-M   'P 1'
#
loop_
_entity.id
_entity.type
_entity.pdbx_description
1 polymer ?
#
loop_
_entity_poly.entity_id
_entity_poly.type
_entity_poly.pdbx_seq_one_letter_code
_entity_poly.pdbx_strand_id
1 'polypeptide(L)'
;MQMASQPLTSADLIPDETLERIANGKITENEDLLNHRAVASRVAELAASQSGRLNIALFGPWGSGKSSFFGLLREELERVDDGVTPVVFDAWRNAGTAFHANFLNEIARQVSGANQDVAKKLFQTTRSVNLPFKRFFDGWSKRRTGVTVALAFLAVFVVPPVIFSLFMNASDPMVSFWPTLAINLKDWSGFAVGGTLLGIGVTTVLELSKVTVEESAPSYVTQFGRLFDDVVKPGTRCVVFIDELDRCSPADVMTTLEGLRTFLGHDRCIFVVAFDREAVSATIAGHLKNVVPQRDDSPYYETSGEYLDKIFQFQISLPPQRVHTFRRYALSLVQERDGLWGELRGHSPRTLGRVVSILSPIHITSPRRTKVLLNDFAVNVRILERLGFDWLARAEEIAAFTTIQTEFPQLAADAERHPALLQALADGTPPTSRSALEVYEEYRPSIVESPEVADDELDDDTEDEATPTGKDLDLIVRDRLHGESRRRAVSARLAANLDKYLRKLVEMRCAIPKADLMLMHSGGLVSFDDADVYNALILAGDAPRADTMAVLDLAGDEDRRRAIVYLAEELEGEETIDVAQLWTSLAGEISQKMEFVDAETSAILLGLWERSLAEDDDIVPNISPRGYQGYARAMATLFDTEVVHLFLDNVEDYADEAFPQVVEELLRSTTDQQFAEAASTLADRVVRDIRAAPGGLTRLIHRADELEVDVPPAIAAKLPGQLILKEPARVAPEAQTAAAIAAAATKNTAAQASYNQGVTDRETAMREVVAGWDDLRPESPFRIEVLSVLRQVGETNQWALDLHDELIDRDKEAGLNELHNNELLQAVAALPQHAAARWRHRLTSGPAAPKHARAAFVAVVERALTTGDTQARTNAIANAEAIAPLLEEGEDLDELIERYIENCDEWDEFDSDRLHSLLDLGAVLQSLKSNEDELDRAAVNAYVGCLEHAADADDVTRIVRRLRDESEPRLAAIADSDFGVDPADPADGDLHRLTVTLAAQSGSGGRDSSPRIPWATLIALTPTPTAELVATWVQTGPPADELSKTSPAFSLRSVPRAAWTSYSAATDADMRSRAWRVSRRANVDRDVLSRIASRGVTDAFSTELANAIGSGPTIGARAELARDFLTLPRSAASFARQAVDAAESLVAAGHAGDAPTVAALLAAAAPQLTPRQVGGLRNRLENWIRGAKTVSRTELRTLESLGLLRPQKTLVQRIFSGD
;
A
#
# COMPACT_ATOMS: atom_id res chain seq x y z
N MET A 1 12.07 15.13 34.73
CA MET A 1 12.01 15.48 36.17
C MET A 1 10.90 16.50 36.33
N GLN A 2 9.64 16.07 36.55
CA GLN A 2 8.49 16.97 36.66
C GLN A 2 8.65 17.85 37.90
N MET A 3 8.78 19.17 37.71
CA MET A 3 8.68 20.12 38.83
C MET A 3 7.26 20.04 39.37
N ALA A 4 7.11 19.86 40.68
CA ALA A 4 5.80 19.79 41.31
C ALA A 4 5.04 21.11 41.07
N SER A 5 3.90 21.04 40.37
CA SER A 5 3.04 22.20 40.10
C SER A 5 2.62 22.87 41.41
N GLN A 6 2.76 24.20 41.50
CA GLN A 6 2.31 24.94 42.68
C GLN A 6 0.79 25.12 42.64
N PRO A 7 0.08 24.97 43.78
CA PRO A 7 -1.34 25.25 43.83
C PRO A 7 -1.63 26.75 43.64
N LEU A 8 -2.76 27.09 43.04
CA LEU A 8 -3.24 28.48 42.99
C LEU A 8 -3.44 29.01 44.42
N THR A 9 -2.75 30.09 44.77
CA THR A 9 -2.78 30.69 46.11
C THR A 9 -3.46 32.06 46.13
N SER A 10 -3.78 32.57 47.32
CA SER A 10 -4.29 33.94 47.47
C SER A 10 -3.24 35.03 47.16
N ALA A 11 -1.95 34.68 47.15
CA ALA A 11 -0.87 35.57 46.75
C ALA A 11 -0.90 35.82 45.22
N ASP A 12 -1.27 34.79 44.46
CA ASP A 12 -1.40 34.82 43.00
C ASP A 12 -2.52 35.76 42.51
N LEU A 13 -3.64 35.80 43.24
CA LEU A 13 -4.83 36.54 42.82
C LEU A 13 -4.84 37.98 43.35
N ILE A 14 -5.38 38.90 42.55
CA ILE A 14 -5.73 40.27 42.93
C ILE A 14 -7.09 40.28 43.63
N PRO A 15 -7.17 40.70 44.90
CA PRO A 15 -8.40 40.67 45.66
C PRO A 15 -9.41 41.69 45.11
N ASP A 16 -10.66 41.25 45.03
CA ASP A 16 -11.80 42.15 44.89
C ASP A 16 -12.25 42.54 46.31
N GLU A 17 -11.61 43.55 46.88
CA GLU A 17 -11.93 43.97 48.25
C GLU A 17 -13.33 44.61 48.28
N THR A 18 -14.24 44.00 49.05
CA THR A 18 -15.59 44.50 49.32
C THR A 18 -15.56 45.82 50.10
N LEU A 19 -16.64 46.60 49.96
CA LEU A 19 -16.92 47.89 50.63
C LEU A 19 -16.56 47.94 52.13
N GLU A 20 -16.58 46.80 52.83
CA GLU A 20 -16.30 46.73 54.28
C GLU A 20 -14.82 46.84 54.66
N ARG A 21 -13.85 46.62 53.76
CA ARG A 21 -12.42 46.83 54.04
C ARG A 21 -11.94 48.23 53.68
N ILE A 22 -12.47 48.78 52.58
CA ILE A 22 -12.30 50.20 52.19
C ILE A 22 -12.81 51.13 53.29
N ALA A 23 -13.76 50.66 54.10
CA ALA A 23 -14.31 51.36 55.25
C ALA A 23 -13.29 51.72 56.36
N ASN A 24 -12.16 51.02 56.47
CA ASN A 24 -11.23 51.12 57.61
C ASN A 24 -9.76 51.37 57.23
N GLY A 25 -9.41 51.42 55.94
CA GLY A 25 -8.04 51.66 55.46
C GLY A 25 -7.89 53.08 54.93
N LYS A 26 -6.85 53.80 55.36
CA LYS A 26 -6.52 55.15 54.84
C LYS A 26 -5.86 55.04 53.46
N ILE A 27 -6.48 55.58 52.43
CA ILE A 27 -5.89 55.77 51.10
C ILE A 27 -5.09 57.08 51.11
N THR A 28 -3.87 57.10 50.59
CA THR A 28 -3.04 58.33 50.51
C THR A 28 -3.20 59.06 49.17
N GLU A 29 -2.82 60.35 49.08
CA GLU A 29 -2.89 61.14 47.83
C GLU A 29 -2.09 60.51 46.67
N ASN A 30 -1.00 59.80 46.96
CA ASN A 30 -0.17 59.15 45.95
C ASN A 30 -0.75 57.82 45.43
N GLU A 31 -1.78 57.27 46.09
CA GLU A 31 -2.41 55.98 45.76
C GLU A 31 -3.69 56.15 44.90
N ASP A 32 -4.24 57.36 44.77
CA ASP A 32 -5.39 57.64 43.92
C ASP A 32 -4.99 57.81 42.44
N LEU A 33 -4.69 56.68 41.80
CA LEU A 33 -4.30 56.63 40.38
C LEU A 33 -5.44 57.03 39.41
N LEU A 34 -6.68 57.15 39.89
CA LEU A 34 -7.87 57.50 39.10
C LEU A 34 -8.30 58.98 39.28
N ASN A 35 -7.59 59.76 40.11
CA ASN A 35 -7.91 61.17 40.42
C ASN A 35 -9.34 61.39 40.96
N HIS A 36 -9.91 60.41 41.65
CA HIS A 36 -11.26 60.50 42.22
C HIS A 36 -11.32 61.35 43.50
N ARG A 37 -10.23 61.46 44.26
CA ARG A 37 -10.13 62.22 45.51
C ARG A 37 -10.36 63.71 45.29
N ALA A 38 -9.94 64.25 44.14
CA ALA A 38 -10.22 65.64 43.78
C ALA A 38 -11.74 65.92 43.69
N VAL A 39 -12.52 64.96 43.21
CA VAL A 39 -13.99 65.07 43.17
C VAL A 39 -14.59 64.76 44.53
N ALA A 40 -14.09 63.74 45.23
CA ALA A 40 -14.57 63.35 46.56
C ALA A 40 -14.41 64.47 47.61
N SER A 41 -13.27 65.15 47.61
CA SER A 41 -13.00 66.31 48.48
C SER A 41 -13.98 67.45 48.24
N ARG A 42 -14.29 67.78 46.97
CA ARG A 42 -15.30 68.80 46.63
C ARG A 42 -16.71 68.40 47.04
N VAL A 43 -17.06 67.13 46.89
CA VAL A 43 -18.36 66.61 47.38
C VAL A 43 -18.44 66.67 48.91
N ALA A 44 -17.36 66.34 49.61
CA ALA A 44 -17.28 66.44 51.08
C ALA A 44 -17.40 67.89 51.57
N GLU A 45 -16.67 68.83 50.95
CA GLU A 45 -16.77 70.27 51.24
C GLU A 45 -18.18 70.81 50.98
N LEU A 46 -18.81 70.41 49.88
CA LEU A 46 -20.18 70.79 49.55
C LEU A 46 -21.17 70.24 50.57
N ALA A 47 -20.98 68.98 50.99
CA ALA A 47 -21.81 68.34 52.00
C ALA A 47 -21.67 69.01 53.38
N ALA A 48 -20.45 69.38 53.78
CA ALA A 48 -20.20 70.06 55.05
C ALA A 48 -20.71 71.52 55.06
N SER A 49 -20.50 72.28 53.98
CA SER A 49 -20.80 73.72 53.91
C SER A 49 -22.28 74.08 53.80
N GLN A 50 -23.11 73.23 53.21
CA GLN A 50 -24.55 73.49 53.04
C GLN A 50 -25.31 73.21 54.33
N SER A 51 -26.28 74.04 54.72
CA SER A 51 -27.05 73.90 55.97
C SER A 51 -28.44 73.26 55.80
N GLY A 52 -28.73 72.62 54.65
CA GLY A 52 -30.07 72.11 54.31
C GLY A 52 -30.06 70.90 53.36
N ARG A 53 -31.19 70.69 52.69
CA ARG A 53 -31.48 69.55 51.78
C ARG A 53 -30.54 69.55 50.57
N LEU A 54 -29.75 68.50 50.41
CA LEU A 54 -28.79 68.36 49.31
C LEU A 54 -28.80 66.94 48.77
N ASN A 55 -29.08 66.80 47.47
CA ASN A 55 -29.03 65.53 46.75
C ASN A 55 -28.11 65.68 45.54
N ILE A 56 -27.09 64.84 45.51
CA ILE A 56 -26.02 64.84 44.52
C ILE A 56 -26.14 63.53 43.73
N ALA A 57 -26.23 63.62 42.41
CA ALA A 57 -26.03 62.48 41.53
C ALA A 57 -24.55 62.38 41.19
N LEU A 58 -23.96 61.20 41.36
CA LEU A 58 -22.62 60.87 40.92
C LEU A 58 -22.70 59.93 39.71
N PHE A 59 -22.35 60.45 38.54
CA PHE A 59 -22.36 59.70 37.29
C PHE A 59 -21.00 59.06 37.03
N GLY A 60 -21.04 57.80 36.64
CA GLY A 60 -19.88 57.10 36.12
C GLY A 60 -20.32 55.84 35.40
N PRO A 61 -19.68 55.48 34.27
CA PRO A 61 -19.92 54.22 33.58
C PRO A 61 -19.81 53.02 34.52
N TRP A 62 -20.43 51.90 34.17
CA TRP A 62 -20.28 50.69 34.96
C TRP A 62 -18.79 50.29 35.13
N GLY A 63 -18.42 49.92 36.35
CA GLY A 63 -17.04 49.58 36.69
C GLY A 63 -16.06 50.76 36.82
N SER A 64 -16.49 52.02 36.66
CA SER A 64 -15.63 53.22 36.77
C SER A 64 -15.02 53.46 38.16
N GLY A 65 -15.48 52.77 39.21
CA GLY A 65 -14.95 52.93 40.58
C GLY A 65 -15.84 53.74 41.53
N LYS A 66 -17.16 53.85 41.26
CA LYS A 66 -18.16 54.57 42.09
C LYS A 66 -18.16 54.12 43.56
N SER A 67 -18.09 52.82 43.83
CA SER A 67 -18.02 52.30 45.20
C SER A 67 -16.70 52.64 45.90
N SER A 68 -15.57 52.63 45.17
CA SER A 68 -14.26 53.06 45.69
C SER A 68 -14.22 54.58 45.94
N PHE A 69 -14.92 55.37 45.13
CA PHE A 69 -15.11 56.81 45.34
C PHE A 69 -15.76 57.09 46.70
N PHE A 70 -16.70 56.26 47.14
CA PHE A 70 -17.31 56.44 48.46
C PHE A 70 -16.30 56.25 49.61
N GLY A 71 -15.35 55.33 49.48
CA GLY A 71 -14.24 55.20 50.44
C GLY A 71 -13.46 56.51 50.60
N LEU A 72 -13.08 57.12 49.47
CA LEU A 72 -12.42 58.42 49.45
C LEU A 72 -13.31 59.54 50.01
N LEU A 73 -14.61 59.54 49.68
CA LEU A 73 -15.57 60.52 50.17
C LEU A 73 -15.72 60.43 51.69
N ARG A 74 -15.79 59.23 52.25
CA ARG A 74 -15.85 59.00 53.70
C ARG A 74 -14.65 59.61 54.40
N GLU A 75 -13.43 59.32 53.92
CA GLU A 75 -12.21 59.89 54.49
C GLU A 75 -12.20 61.43 54.45
N GLU A 76 -12.61 62.02 53.32
CA GLU A 76 -12.68 63.47 53.18
C GLU A 76 -13.79 64.08 54.06
N LEU A 77 -14.92 63.41 54.25
CA LEU A 77 -15.99 63.86 55.17
C LEU A 77 -15.51 63.85 56.63
N GLU A 78 -14.85 62.77 57.06
CA GLU A 78 -14.23 62.67 58.40
C GLU A 78 -13.14 63.75 58.60
N ARG A 79 -12.46 64.18 57.53
CA ARG A 79 -11.45 65.25 57.60
C ARG A 79 -12.05 66.65 57.70
N VAL A 80 -13.23 66.87 57.11
CA VAL A 80 -13.84 68.20 56.96
C VAL A 80 -14.77 68.55 58.14
N ASP A 81 -15.54 67.59 58.68
CA ASP A 81 -16.47 67.84 59.80
C ASP A 81 -16.77 66.56 60.62
N ASP A 82 -16.36 66.52 61.89
CA ASP A 82 -16.62 65.42 62.84
C ASP A 82 -18.13 65.23 63.16
N GLY A 83 -18.98 66.20 62.82
CA GLY A 83 -20.44 66.15 63.00
C GLY A 83 -21.19 65.40 61.90
N VAL A 84 -20.50 64.93 60.86
CA VAL A 84 -21.09 64.22 59.71
C VAL A 84 -20.86 62.72 59.82
N THR A 85 -21.95 61.94 59.77
CA THR A 85 -21.92 60.48 59.76
C THR A 85 -22.17 59.96 58.33
N PRO A 86 -21.18 59.34 57.68
CA PRO A 86 -21.36 58.72 56.37
C PRO A 86 -22.07 57.37 56.50
N VAL A 87 -23.08 57.13 55.67
CA VAL A 87 -23.89 55.90 55.63
C VAL A 87 -23.92 55.36 54.21
N VAL A 88 -23.78 54.05 54.04
CA VAL A 88 -23.96 53.38 52.73
C VAL A 88 -25.29 52.67 52.67
N PHE A 89 -26.00 52.81 51.56
CA PHE A 89 -27.21 52.08 51.27
C PHE A 89 -27.10 51.43 49.89
N ASP A 90 -27.16 50.10 49.85
CA ASP A 90 -27.23 49.33 48.62
C ASP A 90 -28.69 49.28 48.14
N ALA A 91 -28.97 49.97 47.03
CA ALA A 91 -30.31 50.09 46.48
C ALA A 91 -30.83 48.75 45.94
N TRP A 92 -29.97 47.95 45.33
CA TRP A 92 -30.35 46.69 44.71
C TRP A 92 -30.67 45.62 45.75
N ARG A 93 -29.82 45.44 46.75
CA ARG A 93 -30.05 44.49 47.86
C ARG A 93 -31.32 44.77 48.64
N ASN A 94 -31.75 46.03 48.68
CA ASN A 94 -32.89 46.49 49.49
C ASN A 94 -34.12 46.89 48.65
N ALA A 95 -34.13 46.57 47.36
CA ALA A 95 -35.21 46.87 46.43
C ALA A 95 -36.54 46.15 46.77
N GLY A 96 -37.67 46.71 46.31
CA GLY A 96 -39.02 46.13 46.43
C GLY A 96 -40.01 46.92 47.30
N THR A 97 -41.17 46.32 47.58
CA THR A 97 -42.35 46.99 48.17
C THR A 97 -42.17 47.51 49.61
N ALA A 98 -41.12 47.07 50.31
CA ALA A 98 -40.80 47.48 51.68
C ALA A 98 -39.62 48.46 51.79
N PHE A 99 -39.26 49.16 50.70
CA PHE A 99 -38.12 50.07 50.60
C PHE A 99 -37.93 50.99 51.82
N HIS A 100 -38.99 51.68 52.26
CA HIS A 100 -38.93 52.63 53.38
C HIS A 100 -38.46 51.98 54.70
N ALA A 101 -38.89 50.75 54.97
CA ALA A 101 -38.52 50.02 56.18
C ALA A 101 -37.07 49.52 56.10
N ASN A 102 -36.65 49.02 54.94
CA ASN A 102 -35.27 48.58 54.70
C ASN A 102 -34.28 49.74 54.79
N PHE A 103 -34.64 50.90 54.20
CA PHE A 103 -33.85 52.12 54.23
C PHE A 103 -33.61 52.64 55.66
N LEU A 104 -34.66 52.71 56.47
CA LEU A 104 -34.56 53.15 57.86
C LEU A 104 -33.79 52.17 58.73
N ASN A 105 -33.97 50.87 58.52
CA ASN A 105 -33.25 49.84 59.25
C ASN A 105 -31.73 49.93 58.98
N GLU A 106 -31.34 50.16 57.73
CA GLU A 106 -29.93 50.25 57.35
C GLU A 106 -29.24 51.51 57.90
N ILE A 107 -29.92 52.66 57.88
CA ILE A 107 -29.42 53.88 58.53
C ILE A 107 -29.33 53.69 60.05
N ALA A 108 -30.36 53.11 60.68
CA ALA A 108 -30.34 52.85 62.11
C ALA A 108 -29.18 51.92 62.50
N ARG A 109 -28.88 50.90 61.69
CA ARG A 109 -27.77 49.98 61.90
C ARG A 109 -26.42 50.70 61.90
N GLN A 110 -26.18 51.61 60.95
CA GLN A 110 -24.88 52.29 60.80
C GLN A 110 -24.72 53.51 61.71
N VAL A 111 -25.78 54.27 61.98
CA VAL A 111 -25.73 55.49 62.81
C VAL A 111 -25.82 55.20 64.31
N SER A 112 -26.67 54.24 64.72
CA SER A 112 -26.98 54.03 66.14
C SER A 112 -26.08 53.03 66.86
N GLY A 113 -25.15 52.36 66.16
CA GLY A 113 -24.21 51.40 66.77
C GLY A 113 -24.92 50.32 67.57
N ALA A 114 -25.51 49.33 66.89
CA ALA A 114 -26.15 48.15 67.48
C ALA A 114 -27.16 48.43 68.61
N ASN A 115 -28.43 48.71 68.25
CA ASN A 115 -29.56 48.54 69.16
C ASN A 115 -30.78 47.97 68.41
N GLN A 116 -31.14 46.72 68.71
CA GLN A 116 -32.22 45.96 68.08
C GLN A 116 -33.66 46.51 68.36
N ASP A 117 -33.79 47.60 69.12
CA ASP A 117 -35.09 48.11 69.58
C ASP A 117 -35.79 49.05 68.60
N VAL A 118 -35.07 49.68 67.65
CA VAL A 118 -35.68 50.56 66.65
C VAL A 118 -36.32 49.76 65.51
N ALA A 119 -35.66 48.70 65.05
CA ALA A 119 -36.20 47.78 64.06
C ALA A 119 -37.51 47.11 64.55
N LYS A 120 -37.61 46.77 65.84
CA LYS A 120 -38.86 46.24 66.44
C LYS A 120 -40.00 47.26 66.49
N LYS A 121 -39.70 48.57 66.62
CA LYS A 121 -40.71 49.64 66.60
C LYS A 121 -41.25 49.93 65.20
N LEU A 122 -40.44 49.75 64.15
CA LEU A 122 -40.81 49.97 62.75
C LEU A 122 -41.84 48.95 62.22
N PHE A 123 -41.88 47.73 62.78
CA PHE A 123 -42.76 46.65 62.33
C PHE A 123 -43.94 46.31 63.29
N GLN A 124 -44.15 47.06 64.37
CA GLN A 124 -45.31 46.87 65.26
C GLN A 124 -46.29 48.05 65.18
N THR A 125 -47.16 48.02 64.18
CA THR A 125 -48.43 48.77 64.21
C THR A 125 -49.60 47.81 64.34
N THR A 126 -49.57 46.92 65.35
CA THR A 126 -50.76 46.17 65.76
C THR A 126 -51.46 46.95 66.88
N ARG A 127 -52.48 47.75 66.55
CA ARG A 127 -53.29 48.42 67.55
C ARG A 127 -54.29 47.41 68.14
N SER A 128 -53.92 46.74 69.23
CA SER A 128 -54.89 45.97 70.02
C SER A 128 -55.87 46.94 70.67
N VAL A 129 -57.13 46.92 70.24
CA VAL A 129 -58.20 47.60 70.97
C VAL A 129 -58.46 46.79 72.25
N ASN A 130 -58.04 47.30 73.40
CA ASN A 130 -58.42 46.73 74.69
C ASN A 130 -59.91 46.99 74.91
N LEU A 131 -60.71 45.92 74.94
CA LEU A 131 -62.08 45.97 75.47
C LEU A 131 -62.05 46.15 77.01
N PRO A 132 -63.00 46.89 77.61
CA PRO A 132 -62.89 47.47 78.96
C PRO A 132 -63.04 46.50 80.15
N PHE A 133 -63.15 45.18 79.93
CA PHE A 133 -63.50 44.21 80.99
C PHE A 133 -62.32 43.69 81.82
N LYS A 134 -61.07 43.92 81.38
CA LYS A 134 -59.88 43.39 82.06
C LYS A 134 -59.67 43.95 83.48
N ARG A 135 -60.23 45.14 83.77
CA ARG A 135 -60.17 45.76 85.11
C ARG A 135 -61.13 45.16 86.13
N PHE A 136 -62.12 44.37 85.71
CA PHE A 136 -63.14 43.82 86.62
C PHE A 136 -62.69 42.52 87.32
N PHE A 137 -61.64 41.86 86.81
CA PHE A 137 -61.18 40.55 87.30
C PHE A 137 -59.79 40.57 87.95
N ASP A 138 -59.11 41.72 87.95
CA ASP A 138 -57.82 41.89 88.62
C ASP A 138 -58.02 42.09 90.13
N GLY A 139 -58.04 40.97 90.86
CA GLY A 139 -58.08 40.93 92.32
C GLY A 139 -58.60 39.62 92.93
N TRP A 140 -59.14 38.71 92.11
CA TRP A 140 -59.75 37.47 92.60
C TRP A 140 -58.82 36.27 92.43
N SER A 141 -58.54 35.55 93.53
CA SER A 141 -57.77 34.30 93.51
C SER A 141 -58.49 33.22 92.70
N LYS A 142 -57.76 32.38 91.95
CA LYS A 142 -58.27 31.36 91.00
C LYS A 142 -59.35 30.41 91.55
N ARG A 143 -59.46 30.18 92.87
CA ARG A 143 -60.56 29.40 93.47
C ARG A 143 -61.88 30.19 93.62
N ARG A 144 -61.83 31.50 93.79
CA ARG A 144 -63.02 32.37 93.95
C ARG A 144 -63.71 32.66 92.62
N THR A 145 -62.96 32.77 91.53
CA THR A 145 -63.49 32.94 90.17
C THR A 145 -64.26 31.70 89.71
N GLY A 146 -63.77 30.49 90.04
CA GLY A 146 -64.48 29.25 89.74
C GLY A 146 -65.82 29.11 90.46
N VAL A 147 -65.87 29.47 91.75
CA VAL A 147 -67.12 29.43 92.54
C VAL A 147 -68.13 30.47 92.08
N THR A 148 -67.68 31.66 91.67
CA THR A 148 -68.58 32.73 91.20
C THR A 148 -69.06 32.54 89.79
N VAL A 149 -68.24 32.00 88.89
CA VAL A 149 -68.70 31.57 87.56
C VAL A 149 -69.68 30.40 87.70
N ALA A 150 -69.43 29.44 88.59
CA ALA A 150 -70.38 28.35 88.87
C ALA A 150 -71.68 28.84 89.51
N LEU A 151 -71.63 29.82 90.43
CA LEU A 151 -72.82 30.44 91.04
C LEU A 151 -73.61 31.30 90.04
N ALA A 152 -72.94 32.04 89.15
CA ALA A 152 -73.59 32.81 88.09
C ALA A 152 -74.26 31.87 87.07
N PHE A 153 -73.62 30.74 86.75
CA PHE A 153 -74.21 29.70 85.90
C PHE A 153 -75.43 29.04 86.58
N LEU A 154 -75.31 28.68 87.87
CA LEU A 154 -76.42 28.15 88.65
C LEU A 154 -77.59 29.14 88.71
N ALA A 155 -77.31 30.44 88.85
CA ALA A 155 -78.33 31.48 88.86
C ALA A 155 -79.06 31.59 87.51
N VAL A 156 -78.36 31.51 86.38
CA VAL A 156 -79.00 31.51 85.05
C VAL A 156 -79.94 30.31 84.85
N PHE A 157 -79.66 29.16 85.49
CA PHE A 157 -80.50 27.96 85.35
C PHE A 157 -81.63 27.86 86.39
N VAL A 158 -81.47 28.45 87.57
CA VAL A 158 -82.48 28.37 88.65
C VAL A 158 -83.40 29.58 88.67
N VAL A 159 -82.88 30.78 88.38
CA VAL A 159 -83.64 32.04 88.52
C VAL A 159 -84.79 32.15 87.50
N PRO A 160 -84.61 31.85 86.20
CA PRO A 160 -85.72 31.92 85.24
C PRO A 160 -86.90 30.98 85.55
N PRO A 161 -86.71 29.67 85.86
CA PRO A 161 -87.84 28.82 86.25
C PRO A 161 -88.49 29.26 87.56
N VAL A 162 -87.74 29.84 88.50
CA VAL A 162 -88.31 30.44 89.73
C VAL A 162 -89.17 31.66 89.42
N ILE A 163 -88.67 32.60 88.59
CA ILE A 163 -89.42 33.79 88.18
C ILE A 163 -90.67 33.39 87.39
N PHE A 164 -90.56 32.44 86.47
CA PHE A 164 -91.70 31.95 85.70
C PHE A 164 -92.74 31.25 86.59
N SER A 165 -92.29 30.47 87.58
CA SER A 165 -93.20 29.82 88.54
C SER A 165 -93.89 30.83 89.47
N LEU A 166 -93.19 31.88 89.88
CA LEU A 166 -93.77 33.01 90.63
C LEU A 166 -94.79 33.76 89.78
N PHE A 167 -94.50 34.00 88.50
CA PHE A 167 -95.42 34.64 87.56
C PHE A 167 -96.69 33.80 87.38
N MET A 168 -96.57 32.50 87.12
CA MET A 168 -97.71 31.59 86.95
C MET A 168 -98.59 31.52 88.20
N ASN A 169 -97.98 31.45 89.39
CA ASN A 169 -98.71 31.47 90.67
C ASN A 169 -99.39 32.82 90.93
N ALA A 170 -98.80 33.94 90.49
CA ALA A 170 -99.41 35.27 90.63
C ALA A 170 -100.56 35.50 89.64
N SER A 171 -100.53 34.89 88.45
CA SER A 171 -101.56 35.04 87.42
C SER A 171 -102.81 34.18 87.64
N ASP A 172 -102.69 33.02 88.31
CA ASP A 172 -103.81 32.14 88.64
C ASP A 172 -103.68 31.58 90.08
N PRO A 173 -104.53 32.00 91.04
CA PRO A 173 -104.43 31.58 92.43
C PRO A 173 -104.70 30.09 92.67
N MET A 174 -105.28 29.35 91.72
CA MET A 174 -105.49 27.90 91.86
C MET A 174 -104.22 27.08 91.56
N VAL A 175 -103.18 27.68 90.97
CA VAL A 175 -101.92 27.00 90.62
C VAL A 175 -100.91 27.15 91.75
N SER A 176 -100.69 26.12 92.57
CA SER A 176 -99.76 26.22 93.70
C SER A 176 -98.29 26.29 93.27
N PHE A 177 -97.54 27.24 93.83
CA PHE A 177 -96.14 27.53 93.46
C PHE A 177 -95.20 26.32 93.51
N TRP A 178 -95.21 25.55 94.61
CA TRP A 178 -94.21 24.51 94.85
C TRP A 178 -94.25 23.34 93.85
N PRO A 179 -95.41 22.74 93.52
CA PRO A 179 -95.54 21.77 92.44
C PRO A 179 -95.15 22.31 91.06
N THR A 180 -95.53 23.55 90.73
CA THR A 180 -95.22 24.18 89.44
C THR A 180 -93.72 24.44 89.28
N LEU A 181 -93.05 24.88 90.35
CA LEU A 181 -91.60 25.04 90.37
C LEU A 181 -90.88 23.70 90.16
N ALA A 182 -91.36 22.62 90.78
CA ALA A 182 -90.77 21.29 90.63
C ALA A 182 -90.90 20.76 89.18
N ILE A 183 -92.03 20.99 88.52
CA ILE A 183 -92.24 20.64 87.10
C ILE A 183 -91.34 21.49 86.21
N ASN A 184 -91.30 22.81 86.41
CA ASN A 184 -90.48 23.72 85.61
C ASN A 184 -88.98 23.45 85.75
N LEU A 185 -88.47 23.16 86.95
CA LEU A 185 -87.07 22.76 87.14
C LEU A 185 -86.75 21.42 86.46
N LYS A 186 -87.68 20.45 86.51
CA LYS A 186 -87.54 19.16 85.83
C LYS A 186 -87.51 19.33 84.31
N ASP A 187 -88.39 20.17 83.74
CA ASP A 187 -88.48 20.38 82.30
C ASP A 187 -87.34 21.28 81.76
N TRP A 188 -86.82 22.21 82.57
CA TRP A 188 -85.67 23.08 82.22
C TRP A 188 -84.31 22.35 82.32
N SER A 189 -84.24 21.27 83.10
CA SER A 189 -82.99 20.48 83.28
C SER A 189 -82.50 19.77 82.02
N GLY A 190 -83.36 19.60 81.00
CA GLY A 190 -83.00 19.04 79.69
C GLY A 190 -82.03 19.89 78.85
N PHE A 191 -81.86 21.18 79.15
CA PHE A 191 -80.91 22.07 78.45
C PHE A 191 -79.48 22.03 79.01
N ALA A 192 -79.26 21.43 80.19
CA ALA A 192 -77.96 21.44 80.88
C ALA A 192 -76.87 20.60 80.17
N VAL A 193 -77.25 19.58 79.39
CA VAL A 193 -76.31 18.74 78.63
C VAL A 193 -75.76 19.50 77.40
N GLY A 194 -76.55 20.39 76.79
CA GLY A 194 -76.12 21.23 75.65
C GLY A 194 -75.21 22.40 76.05
N GLY A 195 -75.34 22.92 77.27
CA GLY A 195 -74.52 24.03 77.76
C GLY A 195 -73.04 23.67 77.99
N THR A 196 -72.74 22.40 78.26
CA THR A 196 -71.35 21.94 78.50
C THR A 196 -70.55 21.86 77.19
N LEU A 197 -71.21 21.54 76.06
CA LEU A 197 -70.59 21.53 74.72
C LEU A 197 -70.34 22.95 74.17
N LEU A 198 -71.22 23.92 74.48
CA LEU A 198 -71.02 25.33 74.15
C LEU A 198 -69.87 25.97 74.95
N GLY A 199 -69.66 25.55 76.19
CA GLY A 199 -68.52 26.00 77.01
C GLY A 199 -67.15 25.60 76.42
N ILE A 200 -67.04 24.38 75.89
CA ILE A 200 -65.84 23.90 75.18
C ILE A 200 -65.71 24.60 73.81
N GLY A 201 -66.82 24.86 73.13
CA GLY A 201 -66.85 25.64 71.89
C GLY A 201 -66.34 27.06 72.06
N VAL A 202 -66.70 27.75 73.15
CA VAL A 202 -66.28 29.14 73.40
C VAL A 202 -64.80 29.24 73.79
N THR A 203 -64.23 28.26 74.49
CA THR A 203 -62.76 28.25 74.76
C THR A 203 -61.96 27.99 73.48
N THR A 204 -62.46 27.13 72.59
CA THR A 204 -61.79 26.79 71.33
C THR A 204 -61.91 27.92 70.30
N VAL A 205 -63.05 28.64 70.27
CA VAL A 205 -63.27 29.81 69.41
C VAL A 205 -62.45 31.04 69.88
N LEU A 206 -62.17 31.16 71.18
CA LEU A 206 -61.26 32.21 71.69
C LEU A 206 -59.79 31.98 71.27
N GLU A 207 -59.36 30.74 70.99
CA GLU A 207 -58.03 30.45 70.44
C GLU A 207 -57.97 30.60 68.91
N LEU A 208 -59.07 30.39 68.20
CA LEU A 208 -59.15 30.47 66.73
C LEU A 208 -59.49 31.86 66.16
N SER A 209 -59.69 32.88 67.00
CA SER A 209 -60.07 34.25 66.55
C SER A 209 -58.88 35.19 66.27
N LYS A 210 -57.68 34.66 65.99
CA LYS A 210 -56.59 35.45 65.39
C LYS A 210 -56.68 35.38 63.87
N VAL A 211 -57.63 36.12 63.29
CA VAL A 211 -57.62 36.42 61.85
C VAL A 211 -57.02 37.80 61.67
N THR A 212 -55.80 37.81 61.14
CA THR A 212 -55.05 38.97 60.68
C THR A 212 -55.62 39.45 59.35
N VAL A 213 -56.19 40.65 59.34
CA VAL A 213 -56.57 41.36 58.11
C VAL A 213 -55.51 42.44 57.88
N GLU A 214 -54.78 42.32 56.75
CA GLU A 214 -53.99 43.39 56.16
C GLU A 214 -54.91 44.29 55.34
N GLU A 215 -54.92 45.58 55.63
CA GLU A 215 -55.57 46.60 54.82
C GLU A 215 -54.50 47.64 54.42
N SER A 216 -54.35 47.84 53.12
CA SER A 216 -53.41 48.76 52.47
C SER A 216 -53.85 50.22 52.60
N ALA A 217 -52.98 51.06 53.18
CA ALA A 217 -52.86 52.56 53.15
C ALA A 217 -54.13 53.43 53.40
N PRO A 218 -54.07 54.64 54.02
CA PRO A 218 -52.93 55.57 54.09
C PRO A 218 -52.70 56.27 55.47
N SER A 219 -51.42 56.51 55.80
CA SER A 219 -50.89 57.68 56.54
C SER A 219 -49.45 57.34 56.98
N TYR A 220 -48.55 57.24 56.01
CA TYR A 220 -47.17 56.82 56.28
C TYR A 220 -46.30 58.05 56.64
N VAL A 221 -46.27 59.10 55.81
CA VAL A 221 -45.23 60.17 55.81
C VAL A 221 -44.97 60.88 57.16
N THR A 222 -46.00 61.19 57.97
CA THR A 222 -45.81 62.00 59.20
C THR A 222 -45.24 61.21 60.39
N GLN A 223 -45.43 59.89 60.44
CA GLN A 223 -44.80 59.04 61.47
C GLN A 223 -43.33 58.75 61.12
N PHE A 224 -42.96 58.76 59.83
CA PHE A 224 -41.58 58.49 59.39
C PHE A 224 -40.59 59.59 59.75
N GLY A 225 -40.95 60.87 59.64
CA GLY A 225 -40.07 61.97 60.03
C GLY A 225 -39.65 61.88 61.51
N ARG A 226 -40.58 61.54 62.40
CA ARG A 226 -40.29 61.38 63.84
C ARG A 226 -39.39 60.18 64.13
N LEU A 227 -39.62 59.05 63.46
CA LEU A 227 -38.78 57.85 63.62
C LEU A 227 -37.37 58.08 63.07
N PHE A 228 -37.24 58.87 62.01
CA PHE A 228 -35.95 59.27 61.46
C PHE A 228 -35.21 60.23 62.41
N ASP A 229 -35.91 61.21 62.98
CA ASP A 229 -35.37 62.14 63.98
C ASP A 229 -34.90 61.44 65.26
N ASP A 230 -35.52 60.32 65.65
CA ASP A 230 -35.11 59.48 66.78
C ASP A 230 -33.84 58.65 66.47
N VAL A 231 -33.62 58.30 65.20
CA VAL A 231 -32.45 57.51 64.74
C VAL A 231 -31.21 58.37 64.56
N VAL A 232 -31.37 59.61 64.09
CA VAL A 232 -30.27 60.55 63.87
C VAL A 232 -30.16 61.49 65.08
N LYS A 233 -29.06 61.39 65.84
CA LYS A 233 -28.85 62.19 67.05
C LYS A 233 -29.03 63.70 66.78
N PRO A 234 -29.57 64.47 67.74
CA PRO A 234 -29.61 65.93 67.63
C PRO A 234 -28.19 66.50 67.46
N GLY A 235 -27.95 67.25 66.39
CA GLY A 235 -26.66 67.89 66.09
C GLY A 235 -25.74 67.12 65.12
N THR A 236 -26.06 65.87 64.75
CA THR A 236 -25.31 65.10 63.75
C THR A 236 -26.03 65.08 62.40
N ARG A 237 -25.28 65.13 61.30
CA ARG A 237 -25.80 65.07 59.93
C ARG A 237 -25.47 63.73 59.29
N CYS A 238 -26.36 63.21 58.45
CA CYS A 238 -26.17 61.94 57.76
C CYS A 238 -25.88 62.18 56.27
N VAL A 239 -24.76 61.70 55.76
CA VAL A 239 -24.49 61.64 54.31
C VAL A 239 -24.75 60.21 53.86
N VAL A 240 -25.88 59.99 53.19
CA VAL A 240 -26.31 58.69 52.70
C VAL A 240 -25.83 58.51 51.26
N PHE A 241 -24.84 57.65 51.08
CA PHE A 241 -24.38 57.19 49.79
C PHE A 241 -25.21 56.02 49.31
N ILE A 242 -25.88 56.17 48.17
CA ILE A 242 -26.73 55.16 47.56
C ILE A 242 -25.97 54.57 46.37
N ASP A 243 -25.67 53.29 46.44
CA ASP A 243 -24.95 52.55 45.41
C ASP A 243 -25.84 51.49 44.73
N GLU A 244 -25.39 50.99 43.59
CA GLU A 244 -26.01 49.90 42.81
C GLU A 244 -27.45 50.17 42.32
N LEU A 245 -27.88 51.43 42.24
CA LEU A 245 -29.19 51.78 41.68
C LEU A 245 -29.34 51.33 40.23
N ASP A 246 -28.23 51.32 39.47
CA ASP A 246 -28.16 50.85 38.08
C ASP A 246 -28.40 49.33 37.93
N ARG A 247 -28.41 48.54 39.02
CA ARG A 247 -28.71 47.10 39.00
C ARG A 247 -30.17 46.75 39.30
N CYS A 248 -30.96 47.71 39.77
CA CYS A 248 -32.37 47.49 40.08
C CYS A 248 -33.20 47.23 38.80
N SER A 249 -34.28 46.46 38.92
CA SER A 249 -35.23 46.30 37.82
C SER A 249 -35.87 47.65 37.47
N PRO A 250 -36.41 47.84 36.25
CA PRO A 250 -37.04 49.11 35.90
C PRO A 250 -38.13 49.59 36.85
N ALA A 251 -38.93 48.67 37.38
CA ALA A 251 -39.95 48.99 38.38
C ALA A 251 -39.33 49.35 39.74
N ASP A 252 -38.26 48.67 40.13
CA ASP A 252 -37.56 48.90 41.40
C ASP A 252 -36.74 50.19 41.40
N VAL A 253 -36.14 50.57 40.27
CA VAL A 253 -35.46 51.88 40.10
C VAL A 253 -36.46 53.00 40.34
N MET A 254 -37.64 52.93 39.70
CA MET A 254 -38.69 53.93 39.88
C MET A 254 -39.21 53.95 41.32
N THR A 255 -39.49 52.78 41.90
CA THR A 255 -39.94 52.66 43.30
C THR A 255 -38.89 53.21 44.27
N THR A 256 -37.61 53.00 43.99
CA THR A 256 -36.49 53.50 44.79
C THR A 256 -36.34 55.02 44.65
N LEU A 257 -36.38 55.57 43.43
CA LEU A 257 -36.31 57.02 43.19
C LEU A 257 -37.52 57.76 43.79
N GLU A 258 -38.72 57.19 43.67
CA GLU A 258 -39.95 57.69 44.29
C GLU A 258 -39.92 57.57 45.82
N GLY A 259 -39.44 56.44 46.35
CA GLY A 259 -39.23 56.23 47.78
C GLY A 259 -38.21 57.21 48.35
N LEU A 260 -37.10 57.42 47.64
CA LEU A 260 -36.09 58.40 48.00
C LEU A 260 -36.67 59.80 48.08
N ARG A 261 -37.52 60.21 47.12
CA ARG A 261 -38.19 61.53 47.13
C ARG A 261 -38.88 61.85 48.45
N THR A 262 -39.38 60.85 49.17
CA THR A 262 -39.96 61.00 50.52
C THR A 262 -38.94 61.44 51.58
N PHE A 263 -37.66 61.07 51.42
CA PHE A 263 -36.55 61.38 52.32
C PHE A 263 -35.68 62.57 51.86
N LEU A 264 -35.70 62.92 50.57
CA LEU A 264 -34.92 64.02 49.94
C LEU A 264 -35.21 65.42 50.52
N GLY A 265 -36.17 65.54 51.44
CA GLY A 265 -36.59 66.78 52.10
C GLY A 265 -36.20 66.89 53.58
N HIS A 266 -35.38 66.00 54.12
CA HIS A 266 -35.02 66.03 55.54
C HIS A 266 -33.80 66.94 55.80
N ASP A 267 -33.94 67.91 56.71
CA ASP A 267 -32.92 68.95 56.91
C ASP A 267 -31.58 68.46 57.51
N ARG A 268 -31.52 67.18 57.94
CA ARG A 268 -30.34 66.52 58.51
C ARG A 268 -29.70 65.46 57.59
N CYS A 269 -30.14 65.36 56.34
CA CYS A 269 -29.69 64.33 55.40
C CYS A 269 -29.17 64.92 54.10
N ILE A 270 -28.07 64.35 53.62
CA ILE A 270 -27.53 64.59 52.28
C ILE A 270 -27.52 63.26 51.56
N PHE A 271 -28.01 63.24 50.34
CA PHE A 271 -28.01 62.04 49.50
C PHE A 271 -26.93 62.16 48.43
N VAL A 272 -26.08 61.16 48.30
CA VAL A 272 -25.16 61.00 47.18
C VAL A 272 -25.52 59.72 46.47
N VAL A 273 -26.14 59.81 45.29
CA VAL A 273 -26.66 58.65 44.56
C VAL A 273 -25.77 58.40 43.37
N ALA A 274 -25.08 57.27 43.38
CA ALA A 274 -24.15 56.88 42.35
C ALA A 274 -24.81 55.89 41.38
N PHE A 275 -24.80 56.21 40.08
CA PHE A 275 -25.37 55.35 39.06
C PHE A 275 -24.79 55.64 37.67
N ASP A 276 -24.98 54.70 36.74
CA ASP A 276 -24.77 54.95 35.33
C ASP A 276 -25.93 55.78 34.75
N ARG A 277 -25.63 57.01 34.31
CA ARG A 277 -26.63 57.95 33.79
C ARG A 277 -27.39 57.36 32.61
N GLU A 278 -26.71 56.68 31.69
CA GLU A 278 -27.34 56.15 30.48
C GLU A 278 -28.28 54.99 30.81
N ALA A 279 -27.83 54.05 31.66
CA ALA A 279 -28.62 52.89 32.07
C ALA A 279 -29.90 53.29 32.83
N VAL A 280 -29.79 54.22 33.78
CA VAL A 280 -30.95 54.70 34.55
C VAL A 280 -31.86 55.56 33.67
N SER A 281 -31.32 56.40 32.79
CA SER A 281 -32.12 57.21 31.86
C SER A 281 -32.89 56.36 30.85
N ALA A 282 -32.30 55.26 30.35
CA ALA A 282 -32.98 54.31 29.47
C ALA A 282 -34.13 53.59 30.20
N THR A 283 -33.89 53.20 31.45
CA THR A 283 -34.87 52.57 32.33
C THR A 283 -36.08 53.46 32.59
N ILE A 284 -35.84 54.74 32.92
CA ILE A 284 -36.88 55.75 33.13
C ILE A 284 -37.66 55.99 31.84
N ALA A 285 -36.98 56.13 30.70
CA ALA A 285 -37.63 56.32 29.40
C ALA A 285 -38.53 55.14 29.02
N GLY A 286 -38.08 53.90 29.28
CA GLY A 286 -38.87 52.68 29.05
C GLY A 286 -40.10 52.56 29.93
N HIS A 287 -40.04 53.05 31.18
CA HIS A 287 -41.19 53.06 32.10
C HIS A 287 -42.20 54.16 31.74
N LEU A 288 -41.73 55.38 31.42
CA LEU A 288 -42.59 56.52 31.05
C LEU A 288 -43.36 56.29 29.74
N LYS A 289 -42.75 55.61 28.75
CA LYS A 289 -43.41 55.19 27.50
C LYS A 289 -44.64 54.30 27.71
N ASN A 290 -44.73 53.56 28.81
CA ASN A 290 -45.86 52.67 29.10
C ASN A 290 -47.01 53.36 29.84
N VAL A 291 -46.85 54.61 30.29
CA VAL A 291 -47.79 55.27 31.22
C VAL A 291 -48.41 56.55 30.63
N VAL A 292 -47.79 57.21 29.64
CA VAL A 292 -48.30 58.46 29.04
C VAL A 292 -48.53 58.28 27.54
N PRO A 293 -49.76 58.48 27.01
CA PRO A 293 -49.98 58.59 25.56
C PRO A 293 -49.33 59.87 25.05
N GLN A 294 -48.53 59.77 23.98
CA GLN A 294 -47.96 60.94 23.30
C GLN A 294 -49.07 61.92 22.92
N ARG A 295 -48.93 63.19 23.32
CA ARG A 295 -49.73 64.30 22.81
C ARG A 295 -48.79 65.26 22.08
N ASP A 296 -49.13 65.59 20.84
CA ASP A 296 -48.34 66.42 19.92
C ASP A 296 -48.18 67.91 20.34
N ASP A 297 -48.63 68.31 21.53
CA ASP A 297 -48.74 69.73 21.92
C ASP A 297 -47.77 70.21 23.02
N SER A 298 -46.82 69.39 23.49
CA SER A 298 -45.78 69.87 24.42
C SER A 298 -44.44 69.12 24.33
N PRO A 299 -43.48 69.57 23.50
CA PRO A 299 -42.19 68.90 23.32
C PRO A 299 -41.21 69.10 24.50
N TYR A 300 -41.61 69.83 25.54
CA TYR A 300 -40.77 70.25 26.67
C TYR A 300 -40.92 69.41 27.95
N TYR A 301 -41.56 68.22 27.89
CA TYR A 301 -41.80 67.37 29.08
C TYR A 301 -41.41 65.88 28.89
N GLU A 302 -40.67 65.52 27.83
CA GLU A 302 -40.57 64.11 27.38
C GLU A 302 -39.22 63.40 27.62
N THR A 303 -38.22 64.03 28.26
CA THR A 303 -36.89 63.41 28.39
C THR A 303 -36.64 62.83 29.79
N SER A 304 -36.14 61.59 29.87
CA SER A 304 -35.75 60.92 31.13
C SER A 304 -34.70 61.70 31.94
N GLY A 305 -33.92 62.57 31.28
CA GLY A 305 -33.01 63.52 31.92
C GLY A 305 -33.71 64.53 32.84
N GLU A 306 -34.85 65.10 32.43
CA GLU A 306 -35.57 66.09 33.25
C GLU A 306 -36.14 65.49 34.54
N TYR A 307 -36.46 64.20 34.53
CA TYR A 307 -36.89 63.50 35.73
C TYR A 307 -35.76 63.43 36.77
N LEU A 308 -34.53 63.16 36.31
CA LEU A 308 -33.33 63.16 37.17
C LEU A 308 -32.98 64.59 37.63
N ASP A 309 -33.12 65.59 36.76
CA ASP A 309 -32.89 67.02 37.09
C ASP A 309 -33.83 67.51 38.21
N LYS A 310 -35.04 66.96 38.31
CA LYS A 310 -36.01 67.29 39.37
C LYS A 310 -35.72 66.63 40.72
N ILE A 311 -34.90 65.57 40.74
CA ILE A 311 -34.57 64.80 41.94
C ILE A 311 -33.22 65.27 42.53
N PHE A 312 -32.23 65.51 41.67
CA PHE A 312 -30.85 65.83 42.04
C PHE A 312 -30.52 67.29 41.80
N GLN A 313 -30.09 68.02 42.84
CA GLN A 313 -29.70 69.43 42.72
C GLN A 313 -28.31 69.60 42.11
N PHE A 314 -27.41 68.63 42.32
CA PHE A 314 -26.09 68.61 41.73
C PHE A 314 -25.87 67.31 40.98
N GLN A 315 -25.24 67.39 39.82
CA GLN A 315 -24.93 66.25 38.98
C GLN A 315 -23.44 66.31 38.63
N ILE A 316 -22.67 65.37 39.16
CA ILE A 316 -21.22 65.35 39.05
C ILE A 316 -20.83 64.08 38.29
N SER A 317 -20.06 64.22 37.22
CA SER A 317 -19.51 63.08 36.50
C SER A 317 -18.09 62.78 36.99
N LEU A 318 -17.77 61.49 37.18
CA LEU A 318 -16.39 61.06 37.42
C LEU A 318 -15.53 61.41 36.19
N PRO A 319 -14.27 61.85 36.39
CA PRO A 319 -13.43 62.27 35.28
C PRO A 319 -13.10 61.09 34.36
N PRO A 320 -13.15 61.27 33.03
CA PRO A 320 -12.73 60.25 32.09
C PRO A 320 -11.24 59.96 32.26
N GLN A 321 -10.87 58.69 32.28
CA GLN A 321 -9.49 58.27 32.48
C GLN A 321 -8.75 58.16 31.15
N ARG A 322 -7.47 58.55 31.13
CA ARG A 322 -6.61 58.33 29.97
C ARG A 322 -6.31 56.85 29.84
N VAL A 323 -6.17 56.37 28.61
CA VAL A 323 -5.97 54.94 28.31
C VAL A 323 -4.76 54.33 29.05
N HIS A 324 -3.67 55.08 29.20
CA HIS A 324 -2.47 54.59 29.90
C HIS A 324 -2.61 54.51 31.43
N THR A 325 -3.65 55.12 32.01
CA THR A 325 -3.89 55.08 33.46
C THR A 325 -4.12 53.64 33.93
N PHE A 326 -4.86 52.84 33.17
CA PHE A 326 -5.18 51.45 33.53
C PHE A 326 -3.97 50.52 33.51
N ARG A 327 -3.04 50.72 32.57
CA ARG A 327 -1.74 50.00 32.57
C ARG A 327 -0.91 50.32 33.81
N ARG A 328 -0.85 51.59 34.22
CA ARG A 328 -0.14 52.01 35.45
C ARG A 328 -0.81 51.43 36.69
N TYR A 329 -2.14 51.46 36.72
CA TYR A 329 -2.94 50.84 37.77
C TYR A 329 -2.68 49.33 37.86
N ALA A 330 -2.74 48.61 36.74
CA ALA A 330 -2.40 47.18 36.66
C ALA A 330 -1.02 46.89 37.24
N LEU A 331 0.00 47.67 36.83
CA LEU A 331 1.36 47.52 37.33
C LEU A 331 1.44 47.74 38.84
N SER A 332 0.75 48.75 39.38
CA SER A 332 0.74 49.04 40.83
C SER A 332 0.16 47.88 41.67
N LEU A 333 -0.76 47.09 41.12
CA LEU A 333 -1.38 45.96 41.81
C LEU A 333 -0.45 44.74 41.91
N VAL A 334 0.47 44.59 40.97
CA VAL A 334 1.33 43.39 40.84
C VAL A 334 2.79 43.65 41.16
N GLN A 335 3.26 44.90 41.17
CA GLN A 335 4.69 45.24 41.28
C GLN A 335 5.32 44.79 42.60
N GLU A 336 4.57 44.83 43.70
CA GLU A 336 5.04 44.44 45.04
C GLU A 336 4.41 43.13 45.54
N ARG A 337 3.63 42.46 44.68
CA ARG A 337 2.85 41.27 45.05
C ARG A 337 3.69 40.00 44.93
N ASP A 338 3.57 39.09 45.90
CA ASP A 338 4.24 37.78 45.90
C ASP A 338 3.46 36.74 45.06
N GLY A 339 3.79 35.45 45.17
CA GLY A 339 3.24 34.38 44.32
C GLY A 339 3.79 34.43 42.90
N LEU A 340 2.96 34.14 41.90
CA LEU A 340 3.35 34.12 40.48
C LEU A 340 3.95 35.45 40.00
N TRP A 341 3.51 36.57 40.58
CA TRP A 341 4.01 37.90 40.21
C TRP A 341 5.44 38.09 40.71
N GLY A 342 5.76 37.51 41.88
CA GLY A 342 7.12 37.42 42.39
C GLY A 342 8.00 36.50 41.54
N GLU A 343 7.48 35.34 41.14
CA GLU A 343 8.16 34.39 40.24
C GLU A 343 8.48 35.05 38.88
N LEU A 344 7.51 35.73 38.29
CA LEU A 344 7.66 36.45 37.02
C LEU A 344 8.69 37.60 37.10
N ARG A 345 8.70 38.35 38.21
CA ARG A 345 9.73 39.36 38.48
C ARG A 345 11.12 38.74 38.65
N GLY A 346 11.19 37.60 39.33
CA GLY A 346 12.44 36.86 39.58
C GLY A 346 13.05 36.28 38.31
N HIS A 347 12.22 35.83 37.36
CA HIS A 347 12.67 35.31 36.08
C HIS A 347 13.32 36.40 35.20
N SER A 348 12.66 37.56 35.07
CA SER A 348 13.24 38.71 34.35
C SER A 348 12.57 40.04 34.76
N PRO A 349 13.35 41.08 35.14
CA PRO A 349 12.79 42.37 35.55
C PRO A 349 11.96 43.09 34.47
N ARG A 350 12.17 42.76 33.19
CA ARG A 350 11.44 43.38 32.07
C ARG A 350 10.14 42.64 31.74
N THR A 351 10.03 41.36 32.09
CA THR A 351 8.91 40.50 31.66
C THR A 351 7.61 40.90 32.34
N LEU A 352 7.63 41.25 33.65
CA LEU A 352 6.44 41.76 34.33
C LEU A 352 5.84 42.97 33.60
N GLY A 353 6.68 43.93 33.22
CA GLY A 353 6.24 45.12 32.50
C GLY A 353 5.62 44.79 31.13
N ARG A 354 6.20 43.82 30.40
CA ARG A 354 5.68 43.36 29.10
C ARG A 354 4.34 42.64 29.24
N VAL A 355 4.24 41.67 30.17
CA VAL A 355 3.00 40.95 30.49
C VAL A 355 1.88 41.90 30.88
N VAL A 356 2.13 42.84 31.80
CA VAL A 356 1.12 43.84 32.19
C VAL A 356 0.71 44.73 31.01
N SER A 357 1.65 45.02 30.09
CA SER A 357 1.33 45.78 28.88
C SER A 357 0.43 45.01 27.92
N ILE A 358 0.62 43.69 27.81
CA ILE A 358 -0.19 42.79 26.99
C ILE A 358 -1.61 42.70 27.59
N LEU A 359 -1.72 42.42 28.89
CA LEU A 359 -2.98 42.37 29.66
C LEU A 359 -3.71 43.72 29.80
N SER A 360 -3.16 44.81 29.23
CA SER A 360 -3.78 46.14 29.21
C SER A 360 -4.02 46.62 27.77
N PRO A 361 -4.96 46.01 27.03
CA PRO A 361 -5.35 46.49 25.71
C PRO A 361 -5.97 47.89 25.75
N ILE A 362 -5.90 48.60 24.62
CA ILE A 362 -6.16 50.05 24.54
C ILE A 362 -7.62 50.43 24.81
N HIS A 363 -8.55 49.50 24.61
CA HIS A 363 -9.99 49.74 24.78
C HIS A 363 -10.48 49.53 26.21
N ILE A 364 -9.63 49.05 27.13
CA ILE A 364 -10.01 48.88 28.53
C ILE A 364 -10.08 50.24 29.21
N THR A 365 -11.26 50.52 29.77
CA THR A 365 -11.58 51.78 30.44
C THR A 365 -12.04 51.60 31.88
N SER A 366 -11.94 50.38 32.45
CA SER A 366 -12.42 50.08 33.80
C SER A 366 -11.36 49.39 34.69
N PRO A 367 -11.19 49.85 35.95
CA PRO A 367 -10.33 49.19 36.94
C PRO A 367 -10.76 47.74 37.23
N ARG A 368 -12.07 47.47 37.25
CA ARG A 368 -12.59 46.12 37.49
C ARG A 368 -12.13 45.17 36.38
N ARG A 369 -12.26 45.59 35.12
CA ARG A 369 -11.84 44.78 33.97
C ARG A 369 -10.33 44.52 33.97
N THR A 370 -9.54 45.50 34.41
CA THR A 370 -8.10 45.35 34.62
C THR A 370 -7.78 44.24 35.63
N LYS A 371 -8.48 44.20 36.77
CA LYS A 371 -8.30 43.13 37.77
C LYS A 371 -8.69 41.75 37.23
N VAL A 372 -9.78 41.68 36.46
CA VAL A 372 -10.24 40.43 35.82
C VAL A 372 -9.13 39.84 34.96
N LEU A 373 -8.53 40.61 34.05
CA LEU A 373 -7.45 40.11 33.19
C LEU A 373 -6.21 39.66 33.96
N LEU A 374 -5.83 40.35 35.03
CA LEU A 374 -4.72 39.94 35.89
C LEU A 374 -5.02 38.61 36.59
N ASN A 375 -6.25 38.42 37.06
CA ASN A 375 -6.68 37.18 37.72
C ASN A 375 -6.84 36.03 36.74
N ASP A 376 -7.41 36.27 35.56
CA ASP A 376 -7.55 35.26 34.50
C ASP A 376 -6.16 34.77 34.07
N PHE A 377 -5.18 35.67 33.97
CA PHE A 377 -3.78 35.30 33.68
C PHE A 377 -3.20 34.41 34.79
N ALA A 378 -3.41 34.77 36.05
CA ALA A 378 -2.95 33.99 37.19
C ALA A 378 -3.53 32.56 37.18
N VAL A 379 -4.82 32.42 36.84
CA VAL A 379 -5.51 31.14 36.73
C VAL A 379 -4.96 30.33 35.55
N ASN A 380 -4.87 30.92 34.36
CA ASN A 380 -4.38 30.27 33.15
C ASN A 380 -2.94 29.77 33.32
N VAL A 381 -2.06 30.56 33.96
CA VAL A 381 -0.68 30.15 34.27
C VAL A 381 -0.65 28.86 35.09
N ARG A 382 -1.44 28.78 36.17
CA ARG A 382 -1.45 27.58 37.04
C ARG A 382 -2.09 26.36 36.37
N ILE A 383 -3.07 26.57 35.48
CA ILE A 383 -3.64 25.49 34.66
C ILE A 383 -2.59 24.94 33.69
N LEU A 384 -1.92 25.82 32.94
CA LEU A 384 -0.91 25.42 31.96
C LEU A 384 0.32 24.79 32.63
N GLU A 385 0.75 25.30 33.78
CA GLU A 385 1.81 24.68 34.59
C GLU A 385 1.44 23.24 35.00
N ARG A 386 0.18 23.00 35.39
CA ARG A 386 -0.33 21.66 35.72
C ARG A 386 -0.31 20.72 34.51
N LEU A 387 -0.59 21.25 33.33
CA LEU A 387 -0.55 20.52 32.06
C LEU A 387 0.89 20.29 31.58
N GLY A 388 1.91 20.87 32.22
CA GLY A 388 3.33 20.63 31.91
C GLY A 388 3.98 21.67 31.02
N PHE A 389 3.31 22.80 30.75
CA PHE A 389 3.91 23.92 30.02
C PHE A 389 4.97 24.66 30.86
N ASP A 390 6.08 25.05 30.24
CA ASP A 390 7.02 26.03 30.81
C ASP A 390 6.41 27.44 30.69
N TRP A 391 5.55 27.77 31.67
CA TRP A 391 4.80 29.02 31.67
C TRP A 391 5.69 30.25 31.81
N LEU A 392 6.86 30.14 32.47
CA LEU A 392 7.78 31.26 32.66
C LEU A 392 8.42 31.66 31.33
N ALA A 393 8.86 30.68 30.54
CA ALA A 393 9.39 30.92 29.20
C ALA A 393 8.33 31.49 28.24
N ARG A 394 7.05 31.12 28.43
CA ARG A 394 5.93 31.52 27.57
C ARG A 394 5.00 32.59 28.19
N ALA A 395 5.44 33.30 29.23
CA ALA A 395 4.55 34.18 30.01
C ALA A 395 3.88 35.29 29.19
N GLU A 396 4.57 35.85 28.19
CA GLU A 396 4.01 36.86 27.29
C GLU A 396 2.95 36.29 26.35
N GLU A 397 3.20 35.08 25.84
CA GLU A 397 2.28 34.35 24.97
C GLU A 397 1.01 33.96 25.73
N ILE A 398 1.15 33.48 26.98
CA ILE A 398 0.02 33.17 27.88
C ILE A 398 -0.78 34.44 28.21
N ALA A 399 -0.11 35.59 28.36
CA ALA A 399 -0.78 36.87 28.57
C ALA A 399 -1.60 37.30 27.35
N ALA A 400 -1.08 37.05 26.14
CA ALA A 400 -1.80 37.31 24.91
C ALA A 400 -3.01 36.38 24.76
N PHE A 401 -2.83 35.08 25.03
CA PHE A 401 -3.90 34.08 25.08
C PHE A 401 -5.01 34.49 26.05
N THR A 402 -4.65 34.84 27.28
CA THR A 402 -5.61 35.29 28.32
C THR A 402 -6.40 36.50 27.85
N THR A 403 -5.73 37.49 27.24
CA THR A 403 -6.42 38.69 26.76
C THR A 403 -7.37 38.36 25.60
N ILE A 404 -6.97 37.49 24.69
CA ILE A 404 -7.83 37.03 23.57
C ILE A 404 -9.05 36.28 24.11
N GLN A 405 -8.84 35.32 25.00
CA GLN A 405 -9.89 34.53 25.62
C GLN A 405 -10.91 35.40 26.37
N THR A 406 -10.44 36.39 27.14
CA THR A 406 -11.30 37.24 27.98
C THR A 406 -11.94 38.40 27.22
N GLU A 407 -11.22 39.09 26.32
CA GLU A 407 -11.71 40.27 25.58
C GLU A 407 -12.34 39.96 24.22
N PHE A 408 -11.93 38.87 23.58
CA PHE A 408 -12.37 38.47 22.24
C PHE A 408 -12.86 37.01 22.23
N PRO A 409 -13.90 36.65 23.02
CA PRO A 409 -14.31 35.26 23.22
C PRO A 409 -14.79 34.55 21.96
N GLN A 410 -15.37 35.28 21.00
CA GLN A 410 -15.74 34.72 19.69
C GLN A 410 -14.50 34.32 18.90
N LEU A 411 -13.49 35.19 18.85
CA LEU A 411 -12.22 34.87 18.22
C LEU A 411 -11.52 33.71 18.92
N ALA A 412 -11.57 33.65 20.24
CA ALA A 412 -11.00 32.53 21.00
C ALA A 412 -11.68 31.20 20.62
N ALA A 413 -13.02 31.16 20.59
CA ALA A 413 -13.78 29.98 20.15
C ALA A 413 -13.55 29.62 18.67
N ASP A 414 -13.30 30.61 17.82
CA ASP A 414 -12.95 30.40 16.42
C ASP A 414 -11.50 29.93 16.26
N ALA A 415 -10.59 30.41 17.09
CA ALA A 415 -9.20 29.96 17.15
C ALA A 415 -9.08 28.55 17.74
N GLU A 416 -9.95 28.15 18.66
CA GLU A 416 -10.06 26.75 19.11
C GLU A 416 -10.45 25.81 17.95
N ARG A 417 -11.31 26.29 17.04
CA ARG A 417 -11.72 25.54 15.83
C ARG A 417 -10.72 25.65 14.68
N HIS A 418 -9.99 26.75 14.61
CA HIS A 418 -9.00 27.06 13.57
C HIS A 418 -7.73 27.65 14.20
N PRO A 419 -6.80 26.82 14.73
CA PRO A 419 -5.69 27.33 15.54
C PRO A 419 -4.70 28.24 14.81
N ALA A 420 -4.60 28.15 13.47
CA ALA A 420 -3.79 29.06 12.65
C ALA A 420 -4.44 30.45 12.48
N LEU A 421 -5.71 30.62 12.82
CA LEU A 421 -6.47 31.86 12.60
C LEU A 421 -5.79 33.07 13.23
N LEU A 422 -5.28 32.94 14.46
CA LEU A 422 -4.62 34.06 15.14
C LEU A 422 -3.32 34.47 14.47
N GLN A 423 -2.54 33.50 13.99
CA GLN A 423 -1.30 33.76 13.28
C GLN A 423 -1.58 34.36 11.90
N ALA A 424 -2.55 33.80 11.16
CA ALA A 424 -3.04 34.34 9.90
C ALA A 424 -3.50 35.81 10.04
N LEU A 425 -4.28 36.12 11.08
CA LEU A 425 -4.75 37.49 11.36
C LEU A 425 -3.61 38.45 11.77
N ALA A 426 -2.57 37.95 12.44
CA ALA A 426 -1.43 38.76 12.84
C ALA A 426 -0.48 39.04 11.66
N ASP A 427 -0.22 38.03 10.81
CA ASP A 427 0.71 38.11 9.68
C ASP A 427 0.05 38.66 8.41
N GLY A 428 -1.28 38.65 8.34
CA GLY A 428 -2.07 39.07 7.18
C GLY A 428 -2.09 38.05 6.03
N THR A 429 -1.63 36.83 6.29
CA THR A 429 -1.58 35.72 5.33
C THR A 429 -2.86 34.89 5.43
N PRO A 430 -3.65 34.76 4.35
CA PRO A 430 -4.87 33.97 4.39
C PRO A 430 -4.55 32.47 4.57
N PRO A 431 -5.31 31.74 5.40
CA PRO A 431 -5.16 30.29 5.55
C PRO A 431 -5.54 29.54 4.27
N THR A 432 -4.98 28.34 4.09
CA THR A 432 -5.17 27.44 2.93
C THR A 432 -6.53 26.74 2.97
N SER A 433 -7.00 26.36 4.16
CA SER A 433 -8.30 25.71 4.33
C SER A 433 -9.46 26.66 4.03
N ARG A 434 -10.45 26.13 3.30
CA ARG A 434 -11.66 26.88 2.94
C ARG A 434 -12.47 27.30 4.17
N SER A 435 -12.61 26.43 5.18
CA SER A 435 -13.37 26.75 6.39
C SER A 435 -12.65 27.82 7.23
N ALA A 436 -11.33 27.72 7.36
CA ALA A 436 -10.52 28.73 8.03
C ALA A 436 -10.53 30.07 7.29
N LEU A 437 -10.56 30.06 5.94
CA LEU A 437 -10.60 31.28 5.12
C LEU A 437 -11.91 32.05 5.27
N GLU A 438 -13.05 31.36 5.34
CA GLU A 438 -14.36 31.98 5.55
C GLU A 438 -14.41 32.74 6.90
N VAL A 439 -13.88 32.12 7.95
CA VAL A 439 -13.77 32.74 9.29
C VAL A 439 -12.73 33.87 9.29
N TYR A 440 -11.59 33.69 8.63
CA TYR A 440 -10.55 34.73 8.49
C TYR A 440 -11.09 36.02 7.85
N GLU A 441 -11.90 35.91 6.80
CA GLU A 441 -12.51 37.07 6.13
C GLU A 441 -13.59 37.77 6.99
N GLU A 442 -14.20 37.09 7.97
CA GLU A 442 -15.13 37.71 8.93
C GLU A 442 -14.42 38.69 9.89
N TYR A 443 -13.19 38.36 10.30
CA TYR A 443 -12.38 39.19 11.19
C TYR A 443 -11.54 40.25 10.48
N ARG A 444 -11.41 40.15 9.16
CA ARG A 444 -10.73 41.15 8.36
C ARG A 444 -11.53 42.45 8.39
N PRO A 445 -10.90 43.62 8.66
CA PRO A 445 -11.60 44.88 8.53
C PRO A 445 -12.08 45.01 7.08
N SER A 446 -13.41 44.97 6.87
CA SER A 446 -13.98 45.44 5.62
C SER A 446 -13.50 46.88 5.51
N ILE A 447 -12.75 47.21 4.46
CA ILE A 447 -12.57 48.60 4.07
C ILE A 447 -13.98 49.05 3.66
N VAL A 448 -14.76 49.50 4.65
CA VAL A 448 -15.91 50.33 4.39
C VAL A 448 -15.28 51.59 3.82
N GLU A 449 -15.37 51.71 2.49
CA GLU A 449 -15.28 52.99 1.81
C GLU A 449 -16.00 53.99 2.70
N SER A 450 -15.28 55.05 3.09
CA SER A 450 -15.81 56.19 3.82
C SER A 450 -17.26 56.41 3.39
N PRO A 451 -18.23 56.58 4.31
CA PRO A 451 -19.56 56.97 3.88
C PRO A 451 -19.36 58.24 3.07
N GLU A 452 -19.56 58.16 1.75
CA GLU A 452 -19.60 59.33 0.92
C GLU A 452 -20.60 60.27 1.59
N VAL A 453 -20.11 61.46 1.89
CA VAL A 453 -20.95 62.61 2.15
C VAL A 453 -21.81 62.74 0.89
N ALA A 454 -23.02 62.22 0.97
CA ALA A 454 -24.09 62.59 0.06
C ALA A 454 -24.43 64.04 0.42
N ASP A 455 -23.72 64.96 -0.23
CA ASP A 455 -24.18 66.31 -0.45
C ASP A 455 -25.52 66.21 -1.18
N ASP A 456 -26.63 66.32 -0.45
CA ASP A 456 -27.88 66.88 -0.97
C ASP A 456 -28.69 67.46 0.20
N GLU A 457 -28.68 68.80 0.20
CA GLU A 457 -29.64 69.73 0.80
C GLU A 457 -30.17 69.42 2.20
N LEU A 458 -29.66 70.13 3.21
CA LEU A 458 -30.50 70.76 4.25
C LEU A 458 -29.74 71.90 4.93
N ASP A 459 -30.47 72.98 5.11
CA ASP A 459 -30.04 74.32 5.50
C ASP A 459 -29.21 74.40 6.80
N ASP A 460 -28.40 75.46 6.77
CA ASP A 460 -27.76 76.21 7.85
C ASP A 460 -28.63 76.32 9.12
N ASP A 461 -27.95 76.42 10.27
CA ASP A 461 -28.45 76.70 11.63
C ASP A 461 -28.57 75.50 12.58
N THR A 462 -27.45 75.11 13.22
CA THR A 462 -27.25 75.18 14.68
C THR A 462 -25.92 74.54 15.08
N GLU A 463 -25.07 75.35 15.71
CA GLU A 463 -23.91 74.91 16.48
C GLU A 463 -24.37 74.01 17.64
N ASP A 464 -23.85 72.79 17.75
CA ASP A 464 -23.69 72.10 19.03
C ASP A 464 -22.62 71.00 18.92
N GLU A 465 -21.45 71.27 19.49
CA GLU A 465 -20.41 70.27 19.76
C GLU A 465 -20.93 69.24 20.77
N ALA A 466 -21.32 68.05 20.31
CA ALA A 466 -21.63 66.92 21.18
C ALA A 466 -20.72 65.71 20.87
N THR A 467 -19.66 65.60 21.65
CA THR A 467 -18.84 64.39 21.84
C THR A 467 -19.73 63.15 22.12
N PRO A 468 -19.66 62.04 21.36
CA PRO A 468 -20.48 60.88 21.68
C PRO A 468 -19.76 59.94 22.68
N THR A 469 -20.31 59.88 23.89
CA THR A 469 -19.98 58.95 24.98
C THR A 469 -20.72 57.61 24.85
N GLY A 470 -20.19 56.56 25.51
CA GLY A 470 -20.93 55.54 26.28
C GLY A 470 -21.94 54.58 25.62
N LYS A 471 -22.53 54.94 24.48
CA LYS A 471 -23.91 54.55 24.15
C LYS A 471 -24.19 53.19 23.51
N ASP A 472 -23.21 52.32 23.31
CA ASP A 472 -23.43 51.13 22.46
C ASP A 472 -23.59 49.78 23.17
N LEU A 473 -23.56 49.72 24.50
CA LEU A 473 -23.51 48.43 25.22
C LEU A 473 -24.76 48.00 25.98
N ASP A 474 -25.80 48.82 26.15
CA ASP A 474 -26.96 48.42 26.98
C ASP A 474 -28.38 48.76 26.46
N LEU A 475 -28.55 49.07 25.17
CA LEU A 475 -29.90 49.14 24.56
C LEU A 475 -30.31 47.79 23.95
N ILE A 476 -30.45 46.79 24.82
CA ILE A 476 -30.99 45.46 24.56
C ILE A 476 -32.33 45.34 25.31
N VAL A 477 -33.37 44.81 24.64
CA VAL A 477 -34.75 44.60 25.11
C VAL A 477 -35.75 45.76 24.85
N ARG A 478 -36.02 46.04 23.56
CA ARG A 478 -37.35 46.29 22.92
C ARG A 478 -37.21 47.23 21.71
N ASP A 479 -37.01 46.67 20.51
CA ASP A 479 -37.94 46.79 19.37
C ASP A 479 -37.39 46.01 18.15
N ARG A 480 -38.24 45.32 17.41
CA ARG A 480 -37.87 44.22 16.48
C ARG A 480 -37.41 44.65 15.08
N LEU A 481 -37.19 45.93 14.81
CA LEU A 481 -37.01 46.44 13.43
C LEU A 481 -35.65 47.10 13.09
N HIS A 482 -34.69 47.20 14.02
CA HIS A 482 -33.37 47.84 13.77
C HIS A 482 -32.14 46.96 14.09
N GLY A 483 -32.30 45.63 14.13
CA GLY A 483 -31.28 44.70 14.67
C GLY A 483 -30.02 44.46 13.82
N GLU A 484 -30.07 44.60 12.49
CA GLU A 484 -28.93 44.25 11.63
C GLU A 484 -27.84 45.32 11.61
N SER A 485 -28.20 46.60 11.41
CA SER A 485 -27.23 47.71 11.37
C SER A 485 -26.48 47.88 12.70
N ARG A 486 -27.15 47.58 13.81
CA ARG A 486 -26.59 47.72 15.16
C ARG A 486 -25.65 46.57 15.53
N ARG A 487 -25.93 45.33 15.11
CA ARG A 487 -24.97 44.20 15.24
C ARG A 487 -23.72 44.41 14.38
N ARG A 488 -23.88 44.93 13.16
CA ARG A 488 -22.73 45.26 12.28
C ARG A 488 -21.84 46.34 12.88
N ALA A 489 -22.40 47.36 13.53
CA ALA A 489 -21.62 48.41 14.18
C ALA A 489 -20.80 47.90 15.39
N VAL A 490 -21.37 46.99 16.18
CA VAL A 490 -20.67 46.37 17.32
C VAL A 490 -19.57 45.41 16.85
N SER A 491 -19.84 44.57 15.83
CA SER A 491 -18.81 43.68 15.27
C SER A 491 -17.67 44.47 14.63
N ALA A 492 -17.96 45.55 13.90
CA ALA A 492 -16.95 46.41 13.30
C ALA A 492 -16.03 47.06 14.34
N ARG A 493 -16.58 47.48 15.50
CA ARG A 493 -15.80 48.09 16.59
C ARG A 493 -14.94 47.06 17.33
N LEU A 494 -15.46 45.84 17.54
CA LEU A 494 -14.68 44.72 18.09
C LEU A 494 -13.54 44.32 17.15
N ALA A 495 -13.81 44.20 15.85
CA ALA A 495 -12.79 43.94 14.83
C ALA A 495 -11.71 45.03 14.80
N ALA A 496 -12.09 46.31 14.89
CA ALA A 496 -11.13 47.42 14.96
C ALA A 496 -10.28 47.42 16.24
N ASN A 497 -10.84 46.99 17.39
CA ASN A 497 -10.08 46.84 18.63
C ASN A 497 -9.15 45.62 18.59
N LEU A 498 -9.61 44.51 18.01
CA LEU A 498 -8.83 43.30 17.77
C LEU A 498 -7.62 43.61 16.90
N ASP A 499 -7.83 44.23 15.75
CA ASP A 499 -6.76 44.60 14.83
C ASP A 499 -5.71 45.51 15.50
N LYS A 500 -6.13 46.53 16.26
CA LYS A 500 -5.22 47.38 17.05
C LYS A 500 -4.43 46.58 18.10
N TYR A 501 -5.06 45.58 18.70
CA TYR A 501 -4.43 44.71 19.69
C TYR A 501 -3.42 43.75 19.05
N LEU A 502 -3.78 43.07 17.96
CA LEU A 502 -2.88 42.18 17.22
C LEU A 502 -1.66 42.94 16.68
N ARG A 503 -1.87 44.13 16.09
CA ARG A 503 -0.76 45.00 15.65
C ARG A 503 0.18 45.38 16.81
N LYS A 504 -0.38 45.71 17.97
CA LYS A 504 0.41 45.97 19.18
C LYS A 504 1.23 44.75 19.61
N LEU A 505 0.69 43.53 19.54
CA LEU A 505 1.43 42.30 19.87
C LEU A 505 2.62 42.11 18.92
N VAL A 506 2.39 42.27 17.61
CA VAL A 506 3.43 42.17 16.57
C VAL A 506 4.52 43.22 16.79
N GLU A 507 4.15 44.48 17.04
CA GLU A 507 5.11 45.57 17.33
C GLU A 507 5.92 45.31 18.60
N MET A 508 5.30 44.73 19.63
CA MET A 508 5.99 44.33 20.86
C MET A 508 6.89 43.09 20.66
N ARG A 509 6.85 42.44 19.49
CA ARG A 509 7.48 41.14 19.23
C ARG A 509 7.04 40.09 20.25
N CYS A 510 5.77 40.12 20.62
CA CYS A 510 5.16 39.06 21.41
C CYS A 510 4.85 37.89 20.47
N ALA A 511 5.14 36.66 20.90
CA ALA A 511 4.66 35.49 20.17
C ALA A 511 3.12 35.49 20.19
N ILE A 512 2.52 35.28 19.03
CA ILE A 512 1.08 35.01 18.94
C ILE A 512 0.84 33.62 19.54
N PRO A 513 -0.20 33.43 20.37
CA PRO A 513 -0.34 32.16 21.04
C PRO A 513 -0.65 31.05 20.05
N LYS A 514 0.12 29.97 20.15
CA LYS A 514 0.07 28.81 19.28
C LYS A 514 -1.10 27.86 19.62
N ALA A 515 -1.34 26.91 18.72
CA ALA A 515 -2.43 25.94 18.81
C ALA A 515 -2.44 25.13 20.12
N ASP A 516 -1.26 24.76 20.61
CA ASP A 516 -1.09 24.02 21.86
C ASP A 516 -1.64 24.77 23.09
N LEU A 517 -1.45 26.10 23.14
CA LEU A 517 -2.05 26.95 24.17
C LEU A 517 -3.56 27.15 23.97
N MET A 518 -4.02 27.28 22.73
CA MET A 518 -5.47 27.41 22.43
C MET A 518 -6.25 26.20 22.92
N LEU A 519 -5.68 25.01 22.74
CA LEU A 519 -6.33 23.74 23.05
C LEU A 519 -5.97 23.20 24.43
N MET A 520 -5.09 23.89 25.16
CA MET A 520 -4.59 23.49 26.47
C MET A 520 -4.07 22.04 26.48
N HIS A 521 -3.39 21.63 25.42
CA HIS A 521 -2.88 20.27 25.26
C HIS A 521 -1.36 20.30 25.11
N SER A 522 -0.66 19.58 26.00
CA SER A 522 0.81 19.55 26.09
C SER A 522 1.43 18.30 25.46
N GLY A 523 0.63 17.47 24.79
CA GLY A 523 1.08 16.30 24.03
C GLY A 523 2.23 16.67 23.09
N GLY A 524 3.21 15.78 23.00
CA GLY A 524 4.57 16.02 22.50
C GLY A 524 4.66 17.03 21.36
N LEU A 525 5.39 18.11 21.62
CA LEU A 525 6.22 18.92 20.71
C LEU A 525 6.03 18.78 19.18
N VAL A 526 4.81 18.90 18.67
CA VAL A 526 4.57 19.03 17.23
C VAL A 526 3.81 20.33 16.96
N SER A 527 4.56 21.41 16.75
CA SER A 527 4.00 22.58 16.09
C SER A 527 3.82 22.23 14.62
N PHE A 528 2.59 22.20 14.12
CA PHE A 528 2.32 22.11 12.68
C PHE A 528 2.39 23.52 12.06
N ASP A 529 2.86 23.59 10.81
CA ASP A 529 2.87 24.83 10.05
C ASP A 529 1.44 25.17 9.57
N ASP A 530 0.67 24.16 9.15
CA ASP A 530 -0.78 24.23 8.90
C ASP A 530 -1.58 23.71 10.12
N ALA A 531 -2.36 24.58 10.76
CA ALA A 531 -3.16 24.18 11.92
C ALA A 531 -4.36 23.29 11.58
N ASP A 532 -4.84 23.30 10.33
CA ASP A 532 -5.93 22.40 9.94
C ASP A 532 -5.46 20.94 9.97
N VAL A 533 -4.17 20.68 9.71
CA VAL A 533 -3.56 19.35 9.86
C VAL A 533 -3.66 18.86 11.29
N TYR A 534 -3.30 19.70 12.25
CA TYR A 534 -3.40 19.37 13.67
C TYR A 534 -4.84 19.04 14.09
N ASN A 535 -5.81 19.86 13.66
CA ASN A 535 -7.23 19.63 13.96
C ASN A 535 -7.73 18.29 13.38
N ALA A 536 -7.32 17.99 12.15
CA ALA A 536 -7.66 16.74 11.49
C ALA A 536 -7.07 15.54 12.24
N LEU A 537 -5.84 15.65 12.77
CA LEU A 537 -5.17 14.59 13.52
C LEU A 537 -5.75 14.36 14.92
N ILE A 538 -6.10 15.41 15.66
CA ILE A 538 -6.77 15.26 16.96
C ILE A 538 -8.10 14.52 16.81
N LEU A 539 -8.85 14.83 15.75
CA LEU A 539 -10.14 14.22 15.48
C LEU A 539 -10.00 12.90 14.71
N ALA A 540 -8.79 12.46 14.34
CA ALA A 540 -8.60 11.33 13.44
C ALA A 540 -9.21 10.03 13.98
N GLY A 541 -9.22 9.82 15.31
CA GLY A 541 -9.87 8.67 15.94
C GLY A 541 -11.40 8.69 15.88
N ASP A 542 -12.01 9.87 15.82
CA ASP A 542 -13.47 10.08 15.85
C ASP A 542 -14.06 10.48 14.48
N ALA A 543 -13.22 10.81 13.50
CA ALA A 543 -13.60 11.28 12.16
C ALA A 543 -13.37 10.21 11.09
N PRO A 544 -14.12 10.23 9.98
CA PRO A 544 -13.82 9.38 8.83
C PRO A 544 -12.39 9.61 8.33
N ARG A 545 -11.63 8.52 8.10
CA ARG A 545 -10.25 8.57 7.59
C ARG A 545 -10.09 9.45 6.34
N ALA A 546 -11.09 9.42 5.45
CA ALA A 546 -11.09 10.21 4.22
C ALA A 546 -11.07 11.73 4.47
N ASP A 547 -11.73 12.20 5.54
CA ASP A 547 -11.78 13.62 5.88
C ASP A 547 -10.42 14.09 6.41
N THR A 548 -9.78 13.25 7.24
CA THR A 548 -8.42 13.50 7.75
C THR A 548 -7.39 13.55 6.61
N MET A 549 -7.47 12.59 5.68
CA MET A 549 -6.59 12.55 4.51
C MET A 549 -6.82 13.70 3.54
N ALA A 550 -8.03 14.23 3.40
CA ALA A 550 -8.29 15.37 2.53
C ALA A 550 -7.53 16.64 2.97
N VAL A 551 -7.30 16.80 4.27
CA VAL A 551 -6.49 17.89 4.82
C VAL A 551 -5.00 17.60 4.63
N LEU A 552 -4.54 16.39 4.97
CA LEU A 552 -3.13 15.97 4.83
C LEU A 552 -2.65 15.94 3.37
N ASP A 553 -3.55 15.73 2.42
CA ASP A 553 -3.28 15.79 0.98
C ASP A 553 -2.84 17.19 0.53
N LEU A 554 -3.31 18.25 1.19
CA LEU A 554 -2.94 19.64 0.92
C LEU A 554 -1.73 20.12 1.75
N ALA A 555 -1.36 19.38 2.78
CA ALA A 555 -0.26 19.71 3.69
C ALA A 555 1.11 19.53 3.03
N GLY A 556 2.10 20.31 3.48
CA GLY A 556 3.49 20.14 3.10
C GLY A 556 4.13 18.90 3.74
N ASP A 557 5.24 18.42 3.17
CA ASP A 557 5.89 17.18 3.63
C ASP A 557 6.43 17.25 5.06
N GLU A 558 6.81 18.44 5.54
CA GLU A 558 7.23 18.61 6.94
C GLU A 558 6.06 18.42 7.93
N ASP A 559 4.86 18.89 7.60
CA ASP A 559 3.65 18.67 8.40
C ASP A 559 3.19 17.21 8.35
N ARG A 560 3.35 16.54 7.20
CA ARG A 560 3.10 15.10 7.06
C ARG A 560 4.06 14.26 7.89
N ARG A 561 5.35 14.61 7.89
CA ARG A 561 6.37 13.98 8.75
C ARG A 561 6.00 14.13 10.22
N ARG A 562 5.68 15.36 10.63
CA ARG A 562 5.19 15.70 11.97
C ARG A 562 3.92 14.94 12.35
N ALA A 563 3.00 14.74 11.41
CA ALA A 563 1.79 13.95 11.61
C ALA A 563 2.09 12.48 11.91
N ILE A 564 3.03 11.87 11.19
CA ILE A 564 3.47 10.49 11.44
C ILE A 564 4.09 10.34 12.84
N VAL A 565 4.92 11.31 13.25
CA VAL A 565 5.50 11.34 14.61
C VAL A 565 4.40 11.44 15.66
N TYR A 566 3.46 12.38 15.50
CA TYR A 566 2.32 12.54 16.41
C TYR A 566 1.51 11.25 16.54
N LEU A 567 1.14 10.61 15.41
CA LEU A 567 0.40 9.35 15.44
C LEU A 567 1.18 8.24 16.14
N ALA A 568 2.50 8.19 15.99
CA ALA A 568 3.34 7.20 16.66
C ALA A 568 3.45 7.41 18.18
N GLU A 569 3.51 8.66 18.63
CA GLU A 569 3.53 9.02 20.06
C GLU A 569 2.17 8.77 20.72
N GLU A 570 1.07 9.18 20.09
CA GLU A 570 -0.27 8.93 20.64
C GLU A 570 -0.56 7.43 20.75
N LEU A 571 -0.07 6.63 19.79
CA LEU A 571 -0.21 5.17 19.82
C LEU A 571 0.55 4.50 20.98
N GLU A 572 1.52 5.18 21.62
CA GLU A 572 2.13 4.69 22.87
C GLU A 572 1.21 4.82 24.09
N GLY A 573 0.21 5.70 24.04
CA GLY A 573 -0.75 5.96 25.12
C GLY A 573 -2.13 5.32 24.93
N GLU A 574 -2.43 4.79 23.74
CA GLU A 574 -3.75 4.28 23.37
C GLU A 574 -3.93 2.79 23.74
N GLU A 575 -5.03 2.46 24.41
CA GLU A 575 -5.33 1.07 24.85
C GLU A 575 -6.29 0.33 23.89
N THR A 576 -6.85 1.01 22.87
CA THR A 576 -7.85 0.43 21.97
C THR A 576 -7.28 -0.01 20.61
N ILE A 577 -7.45 -1.30 20.29
CA ILE A 577 -6.96 -1.93 19.05
C ILE A 577 -7.52 -1.24 17.79
N ASP A 578 -8.81 -0.88 17.77
CA ASP A 578 -9.45 -0.26 16.59
C ASP A 578 -8.82 1.09 16.22
N VAL A 579 -8.47 1.91 17.23
CA VAL A 579 -7.84 3.22 17.03
C VAL A 579 -6.37 3.05 16.63
N ALA A 580 -5.66 2.10 17.25
CA ALA A 580 -4.29 1.76 16.88
C ALA A 580 -4.17 1.32 15.41
N GLN A 581 -5.10 0.45 14.94
CA GLN A 581 -5.15 0.04 13.53
C GLN A 581 -5.47 1.22 12.60
N LEU A 582 -6.40 2.10 13.00
CA LEU A 582 -6.76 3.29 12.21
C LEU A 582 -5.55 4.22 12.05
N TRP A 583 -4.82 4.52 13.12
CA TRP A 583 -3.64 5.38 13.09
C TRP A 583 -2.48 4.75 12.32
N THR A 584 -2.28 3.44 12.46
CA THR A 584 -1.30 2.70 11.65
C THR A 584 -1.65 2.80 10.17
N SER A 585 -2.91 2.64 9.81
CA SER A 585 -3.40 2.80 8.43
C SER A 585 -3.18 4.22 7.91
N LEU A 586 -3.48 5.23 8.73
CA LEU A 586 -3.33 6.64 8.40
C LEU A 586 -1.86 7.04 8.22
N ALA A 587 -0.96 6.60 9.09
CA ALA A 587 0.48 6.87 8.98
C ALA A 587 1.06 6.32 7.65
N GLY A 588 0.64 5.12 7.26
CA GLY A 588 0.96 4.56 5.95
C GLY A 588 0.44 5.46 4.81
N GLU A 589 -0.84 5.87 4.84
CA GLU A 589 -1.41 6.73 3.79
C GLU A 589 -0.73 8.10 3.69
N ILE A 590 -0.33 8.69 4.82
CA ILE A 590 0.44 9.94 4.85
C ILE A 590 1.79 9.76 4.16
N SER A 591 2.53 8.70 4.50
CA SER A 591 3.85 8.43 3.92
C SER A 591 3.79 8.16 2.40
N GLN A 592 2.68 7.61 1.90
CA GLN A 592 2.44 7.43 0.46
C GLN A 592 2.37 8.76 -0.32
N LYS A 593 1.98 9.85 0.35
CA LYS A 593 1.85 11.18 -0.27
C LYS A 593 3.12 12.01 -0.22
N MET A 594 4.06 11.65 0.65
CA MET A 594 5.36 12.33 0.77
C MET A 594 6.21 12.10 -0.47
N GLU A 595 6.96 13.13 -0.90
CA GLU A 595 7.90 13.00 -2.03
C GLU A 595 9.08 12.09 -1.66
N PHE A 596 9.58 12.23 -0.42
CA PHE A 596 10.67 11.44 0.13
C PHE A 596 10.39 11.08 1.60
N VAL A 597 10.63 9.83 1.99
CA VAL A 597 10.53 9.36 3.38
C VAL A 597 11.94 9.10 3.89
N ASP A 598 12.41 9.96 4.80
CA ASP A 598 13.75 9.84 5.38
C ASP A 598 13.90 8.63 6.32
N ALA A 599 15.14 8.30 6.69
CA ALA A 599 15.44 7.13 7.52
C ALA A 599 14.85 7.21 8.93
N GLU A 600 14.72 8.40 9.51
CA GLU A 600 14.14 8.59 10.85
C GLU A 600 12.64 8.30 10.83
N THR A 601 11.93 8.88 9.86
CA THR A 601 10.49 8.66 9.63
C THR A 601 10.20 7.21 9.25
N SER A 602 11.08 6.60 8.45
CA SER A 602 10.96 5.19 8.07
C SER A 602 11.08 4.25 9.26
N ALA A 603 11.94 4.55 10.23
CA ALA A 603 12.09 3.76 11.45
C ALA A 603 10.85 3.83 12.34
N ILE A 604 10.22 5.02 12.42
CA ILE A 604 8.95 5.22 13.13
C ILE A 604 7.83 4.41 12.47
N LEU A 605 7.72 4.49 11.14
CA LEU A 605 6.72 3.72 10.38
C LEU A 605 6.92 2.22 10.53
N LEU A 606 8.17 1.73 10.48
CA LEU A 606 8.47 0.33 10.72
C LEU A 606 7.99 -0.12 12.12
N GLY A 607 8.30 0.67 13.16
CA GLY A 607 7.87 0.38 14.52
C GLY A 607 6.35 0.48 14.73
N LEU A 608 5.65 1.29 13.94
CA LEU A 608 4.18 1.32 13.91
C LEU A 608 3.61 0.05 13.28
N TRP A 609 4.13 -0.34 12.12
CA TRP A 609 3.70 -1.55 11.43
C TRP A 609 3.99 -2.81 12.26
N GLU A 610 5.19 -2.97 12.82
CA GLU A 610 5.53 -4.12 13.68
C GLU A 610 4.62 -4.23 14.90
N ARG A 611 4.25 -3.10 15.53
CA ARG A 611 3.30 -3.09 16.64
C ARG A 611 1.92 -3.57 16.22
N SER A 612 1.47 -3.22 15.02
CA SER A 612 0.20 -3.72 14.47
C SER A 612 0.18 -5.23 14.23
N LEU A 613 1.35 -5.88 14.19
CA LEU A 613 1.49 -7.34 14.12
C LEU A 613 1.60 -8.03 15.49
N ALA A 614 1.91 -7.27 16.55
CA ALA A 614 2.25 -7.82 17.87
C ALA A 614 1.04 -8.04 18.79
N GLU A 615 -0.15 -7.57 18.38
CA GLU A 615 -1.39 -7.76 19.14
C GLU A 615 -2.05 -9.08 18.73
N ASP A 616 -2.03 -10.10 19.61
CA ASP A 616 -2.69 -11.43 19.53
C ASP A 616 -2.74 -12.10 18.12
N ASP A 617 -2.27 -13.35 17.98
CA ASP A 617 -2.22 -14.11 16.71
C ASP A 617 -3.56 -14.19 15.91
N ASP A 618 -4.69 -13.81 16.52
CA ASP A 618 -6.04 -13.76 15.92
C ASP A 618 -6.43 -12.39 15.32
N ILE A 619 -5.62 -11.33 15.47
CA ILE A 619 -5.97 -9.98 14.99
C ILE A 619 -5.39 -9.73 13.59
N VAL A 620 -6.30 -9.51 12.64
CA VAL A 620 -5.93 -9.16 11.25
C VAL A 620 -5.62 -7.66 11.16
N PRO A 621 -4.43 -7.26 10.66
CA PRO A 621 -4.09 -5.85 10.45
C PRO A 621 -5.04 -5.18 9.44
N ASN A 622 -5.74 -4.13 9.85
CA ASN A 622 -6.66 -3.36 9.00
C ASN A 622 -5.98 -2.14 8.35
N ILE A 623 -4.92 -2.40 7.59
CA ILE A 623 -4.17 -1.36 6.86
C ILE A 623 -4.75 -1.22 5.45
N SER A 624 -4.92 0.01 4.96
CA SER A 624 -5.47 0.23 3.63
C SER A 624 -4.44 -0.09 2.53
N PRO A 625 -4.88 -0.34 1.28
CA PRO A 625 -3.96 -0.54 0.15
C PRO A 625 -2.96 0.61 -0.05
N ARG A 626 -3.40 1.85 0.16
CA ARG A 626 -2.53 3.04 0.10
C ARG A 626 -1.58 3.11 1.30
N GLY A 627 -2.06 2.66 2.47
CA GLY A 627 -1.25 2.50 3.66
C GLY A 627 -0.06 1.58 3.42
N TYR A 628 -0.30 0.39 2.87
CA TYR A 628 0.76 -0.56 2.53
C TYR A 628 1.75 0.00 1.49
N GLN A 629 1.31 0.77 0.49
CA GLN A 629 2.22 1.44 -0.44
C GLN A 629 3.14 2.44 0.28
N GLY A 630 2.61 3.19 1.25
CA GLY A 630 3.44 4.08 2.07
C GLY A 630 4.47 3.34 2.92
N TYR A 631 4.05 2.25 3.56
CA TYR A 631 4.98 1.37 4.28
C TYR A 631 6.05 0.77 3.35
N ALA A 632 5.72 0.41 2.11
CA ALA A 632 6.71 -0.04 1.14
C ALA A 632 7.80 0.99 0.86
N ARG A 633 7.49 2.30 0.88
CA ARG A 633 8.51 3.36 0.77
C ARG A 633 9.44 3.39 1.97
N ALA A 634 8.88 3.29 3.17
CA ALA A 634 9.69 3.24 4.40
C ALA A 634 10.61 2.01 4.44
N MET A 635 10.08 0.84 4.04
CA MET A 635 10.85 -0.40 3.90
C MET A 635 11.96 -0.26 2.86
N ALA A 636 11.70 0.42 1.74
CA ALA A 636 12.71 0.67 0.72
C ALA A 636 13.85 1.58 1.22
N THR A 637 13.53 2.58 2.05
CA THR A 637 14.54 3.49 2.61
C THR A 637 15.48 2.79 3.58
N LEU A 638 14.95 2.00 4.53
CA LEU A 638 15.77 1.30 5.53
C LEU A 638 16.38 0.00 5.00
N PHE A 639 15.62 -0.70 4.17
CA PHE A 639 15.94 -1.94 3.49
C PHE A 639 16.65 -2.99 4.34
N ASP A 640 15.85 -3.86 4.94
CA ASP A 640 16.31 -5.12 5.52
C ASP A 640 15.59 -6.27 4.81
N THR A 641 16.34 -7.25 4.32
CA THR A 641 15.78 -8.32 3.49
C THR A 641 14.77 -9.17 4.27
N GLU A 642 15.03 -9.49 5.54
CA GLU A 642 14.12 -10.30 6.37
C GLU A 642 12.84 -9.53 6.69
N VAL A 643 12.95 -8.23 6.97
CA VAL A 643 11.79 -7.37 7.23
C VAL A 643 10.93 -7.18 5.97
N VAL A 644 11.56 -6.93 4.81
CA VAL A 644 10.85 -6.83 3.53
C VAL A 644 10.11 -8.13 3.20
N HIS A 645 10.70 -9.27 3.52
CA HIS A 645 10.04 -10.56 3.37
C HIS A 645 8.79 -10.70 4.23
N LEU A 646 8.93 -10.42 5.53
CA LEU A 646 7.83 -10.47 6.47
C LEU A 646 6.71 -9.50 6.05
N PHE A 647 7.09 -8.32 5.56
CA PHE A 647 6.16 -7.33 5.04
C PHE A 647 5.39 -7.83 3.82
N LEU A 648 6.08 -8.41 2.84
CA LEU A 648 5.41 -8.96 1.65
C LEU A 648 4.52 -10.15 2.00
N ASP A 649 4.95 -11.04 2.90
CA ASP A 649 4.10 -12.15 3.39
C ASP A 649 2.84 -11.63 4.08
N ASN A 650 2.96 -10.60 4.91
CA ASN A 650 1.81 -9.96 5.56
C ASN A 650 0.82 -9.33 4.56
N VAL A 651 1.34 -8.65 3.53
CA VAL A 651 0.50 -8.10 2.47
C VAL A 651 -0.18 -9.21 1.68
N GLU A 652 0.50 -10.32 1.39
CA GLU A 652 -0.09 -11.48 0.72
C GLU A 652 -1.21 -12.12 1.55
N ASP A 653 -1.03 -12.23 2.86
CA ASP A 653 -1.99 -12.90 3.73
C ASP A 653 -3.24 -12.05 4.04
N TYR A 654 -3.07 -10.73 4.17
CA TYR A 654 -4.13 -9.84 4.66
C TYR A 654 -4.60 -8.78 3.65
N ALA A 655 -3.85 -8.54 2.56
CA ALA A 655 -4.15 -7.51 1.57
C ALA A 655 -3.71 -7.89 0.15
N ASP A 656 -4.00 -9.13 -0.29
CA ASP A 656 -3.58 -9.69 -1.59
C ASP A 656 -3.98 -8.80 -2.79
N GLU A 657 -5.12 -8.09 -2.71
CA GLU A 657 -5.55 -7.14 -3.74
C GLU A 657 -4.61 -5.92 -3.90
N ALA A 658 -3.90 -5.53 -2.83
CA ALA A 658 -2.97 -4.41 -2.79
C ALA A 658 -1.52 -4.80 -3.10
N PHE A 659 -1.20 -6.10 -3.02
CA PHE A 659 0.12 -6.66 -3.27
C PHE A 659 0.79 -6.14 -4.55
N PRO A 660 0.09 -6.07 -5.70
CA PRO A 660 0.72 -5.67 -6.95
C PRO A 660 1.26 -4.21 -6.90
N GLN A 661 0.49 -3.29 -6.33
CA GLN A 661 0.90 -1.88 -6.23
C GLN A 661 1.95 -1.65 -5.14
N VAL A 662 1.93 -2.47 -4.08
CA VAL A 662 2.94 -2.45 -3.01
C VAL A 662 4.30 -2.86 -3.54
N VAL A 663 4.37 -3.96 -4.30
CA VAL A 663 5.60 -4.43 -4.94
C VAL A 663 6.14 -3.39 -5.93
N GLU A 664 5.26 -2.79 -6.72
CA GLU A 664 5.63 -1.72 -7.64
C GLU A 664 6.27 -0.52 -6.93
N GLU A 665 5.68 -0.10 -5.82
CA GLU A 665 6.16 1.03 -5.01
C GLU A 665 7.48 0.72 -4.30
N LEU A 666 7.65 -0.51 -3.80
CA LEU A 666 8.91 -1.01 -3.23
C LEU A 666 10.04 -1.01 -4.28
N LEU A 667 9.78 -1.54 -5.47
CA LEU A 667 10.73 -1.57 -6.58
C LEU A 667 11.11 -0.16 -7.05
N ARG A 668 10.17 0.79 -7.00
CA ARG A 668 10.40 2.19 -7.36
C ARG A 668 11.27 2.92 -6.34
N SER A 669 11.11 2.60 -5.06
CA SER A 669 11.71 3.36 -3.95
C SER A 669 13.06 2.82 -3.47
N THR A 670 13.39 1.58 -3.83
CA THR A 670 14.68 0.95 -3.46
C THR A 670 15.84 1.54 -4.23
N THR A 671 17.04 1.59 -3.63
CA THR A 671 18.28 2.00 -4.33
C THR A 671 18.87 0.85 -5.14
N ASP A 672 19.80 1.14 -6.06
CA ASP A 672 20.39 0.13 -6.95
C ASP A 672 21.16 -0.95 -6.19
N GLN A 673 21.88 -0.57 -5.12
CA GLN A 673 22.60 -1.51 -4.27
C GLN A 673 21.64 -2.46 -3.54
N GLN A 674 20.60 -1.92 -2.92
CA GLN A 674 19.59 -2.69 -2.21
C GLN A 674 18.84 -3.64 -3.16
N PHE A 675 18.48 -3.15 -4.35
CA PHE A 675 17.85 -3.96 -5.37
C PHE A 675 18.75 -5.13 -5.79
N ALA A 676 20.04 -4.92 -6.04
CA ALA A 676 20.96 -6.00 -6.43
C ALA A 676 21.06 -7.11 -5.38
N GLU A 677 20.93 -6.79 -4.09
CA GLU A 677 20.97 -7.77 -3.00
C GLU A 677 19.68 -8.61 -2.88
N ALA A 678 18.52 -8.06 -3.26
CA ALA A 678 17.22 -8.74 -3.13
C ALA A 678 16.52 -9.13 -4.44
N ALA A 679 17.07 -8.80 -5.61
CA ALA A 679 16.38 -8.93 -6.90
C ALA A 679 15.88 -10.35 -7.19
N SER A 680 16.72 -11.37 -6.96
CA SER A 680 16.34 -12.79 -7.13
C SER A 680 15.12 -13.15 -6.29
N THR A 681 15.05 -12.60 -5.08
CA THR A 681 14.03 -12.95 -4.11
C THR A 681 12.73 -12.18 -4.33
N LEU A 682 12.84 -10.91 -4.72
CA LEU A 682 11.71 -10.10 -5.14
C LEU A 682 11.06 -10.70 -6.39
N ALA A 683 11.84 -11.21 -7.35
CA ALA A 683 11.30 -11.85 -8.54
C ALA A 683 10.45 -13.08 -8.24
N ASP A 684 10.84 -13.86 -7.24
CA ASP A 684 10.09 -15.03 -6.80
C ASP A 684 8.67 -14.68 -6.31
N ARG A 685 8.48 -13.44 -5.83
CA ARG A 685 7.22 -12.87 -5.34
C ARG A 685 6.47 -12.10 -6.42
N VAL A 686 7.17 -11.35 -7.28
CA VAL A 686 6.57 -10.56 -8.37
C VAL A 686 5.92 -11.46 -9.43
N VAL A 687 6.44 -12.67 -9.67
CA VAL A 687 5.95 -13.62 -10.71
C VAL A 687 4.64 -14.34 -10.29
N ARG A 688 3.91 -13.84 -9.29
CA ARG A 688 2.69 -14.46 -8.73
C ARG A 688 1.44 -14.29 -9.60
N ASP A 689 1.08 -13.09 -10.05
CA ASP A 689 0.00 -12.86 -11.03
C ASP A 689 0.35 -11.68 -11.96
N ILE A 690 0.79 -12.01 -13.17
CA ILE A 690 1.17 -11.02 -14.19
C ILE A 690 0.00 -10.10 -14.58
N ARG A 691 -1.26 -10.52 -14.41
CA ARG A 691 -2.43 -9.70 -14.78
C ARG A 691 -2.66 -8.56 -13.81
N ALA A 692 -2.26 -8.72 -12.56
CA ALA A 692 -2.59 -7.77 -11.50
C ALA A 692 -1.61 -6.58 -11.48
N ALA A 693 -0.33 -6.78 -11.81
CA ALA A 693 0.64 -5.70 -12.06
C ALA A 693 1.74 -6.13 -13.04
N PRO A 694 1.46 -6.11 -14.36
CA PRO A 694 2.49 -6.36 -15.36
C PRO A 694 3.67 -5.37 -15.24
N GLY A 695 3.39 -4.10 -14.95
CA GLY A 695 4.41 -3.06 -14.78
C GLY A 695 5.40 -3.26 -13.63
N GLY A 696 5.09 -4.11 -12.64
CA GLY A 696 6.04 -4.51 -11.60
C GLY A 696 7.13 -5.44 -12.14
N LEU A 697 6.73 -6.44 -12.94
CA LEU A 697 7.66 -7.35 -13.60
C LEU A 697 8.48 -6.63 -14.68
N THR A 698 7.87 -5.72 -15.44
CA THR A 698 8.59 -4.85 -16.41
C THR A 698 9.73 -4.11 -15.71
N ARG A 699 9.43 -3.38 -14.62
CA ARG A 699 10.45 -2.62 -13.87
C ARG A 699 11.56 -3.50 -13.32
N LEU A 700 11.20 -4.66 -12.78
CA LEU A 700 12.18 -5.61 -12.26
C LEU A 700 13.14 -6.08 -13.36
N ILE A 701 12.61 -6.47 -14.53
CA ILE A 701 13.41 -6.93 -15.68
C ILE A 701 14.34 -5.82 -16.17
N HIS A 702 13.80 -4.63 -16.42
CA HIS A 702 14.59 -3.50 -16.92
C HIS A 702 15.69 -3.10 -15.94
N ARG A 703 15.35 -2.94 -14.66
CA ARG A 703 16.31 -2.54 -13.64
C ARG A 703 17.38 -3.60 -13.41
N ALA A 704 17.02 -4.88 -13.46
CA ALA A 704 17.98 -5.97 -13.37
C ALA A 704 18.91 -6.05 -14.58
N ASP A 705 18.40 -5.77 -15.78
CA ASP A 705 19.24 -5.69 -16.97
C ASP A 705 20.21 -4.50 -16.92
N GLU A 706 19.73 -3.32 -16.51
CA GLU A 706 20.57 -2.12 -16.34
C GLU A 706 21.71 -2.33 -15.33
N LEU A 707 21.45 -3.08 -14.24
CA LEU A 707 22.41 -3.36 -13.17
C LEU A 707 23.20 -4.67 -13.36
N GLU A 708 22.96 -5.40 -14.44
CA GLU A 708 23.54 -6.72 -14.73
C GLU A 708 23.34 -7.77 -13.62
N VAL A 709 22.18 -7.73 -12.95
CA VAL A 709 21.83 -8.64 -11.85
C VAL A 709 21.10 -9.88 -12.38
N ASP A 710 21.52 -11.06 -11.91
CA ASP A 710 20.93 -12.33 -12.31
C ASP A 710 19.62 -12.60 -11.55
N VAL A 711 18.50 -12.36 -12.23
CA VAL A 711 17.11 -12.68 -11.83
C VAL A 711 16.35 -13.74 -12.70
N PRO A 712 16.93 -14.37 -13.76
CA PRO A 712 16.24 -15.28 -14.68
C PRO A 712 15.57 -16.56 -14.11
N PRO A 713 16.13 -17.30 -13.12
CA PRO A 713 15.63 -18.64 -12.78
C PRO A 713 14.17 -18.69 -12.31
N ALA A 714 13.73 -17.67 -11.56
CA ALA A 714 12.36 -17.57 -11.04
C ALA A 714 11.35 -17.30 -12.15
N ILE A 715 11.69 -16.42 -13.09
CA ILE A 715 10.83 -16.02 -14.20
C ILE A 715 10.59 -17.21 -15.12
N ALA A 716 11.65 -17.89 -15.54
CA ALA A 716 11.58 -19.06 -16.41
C ALA A 716 10.74 -20.20 -15.82
N ALA A 717 10.90 -20.46 -14.52
CA ALA A 717 10.24 -21.59 -13.85
C ALA A 717 8.75 -21.36 -13.54
N LYS A 718 8.36 -20.13 -13.16
CA LYS A 718 7.01 -19.85 -12.63
C LYS A 718 6.08 -19.17 -13.64
N LEU A 719 6.62 -18.32 -14.52
CA LEU A 719 5.82 -17.52 -15.46
C LEU A 719 4.97 -18.36 -16.44
N PRO A 720 5.43 -19.51 -16.97
CA PRO A 720 4.60 -20.37 -17.83
C PRO A 720 3.30 -20.80 -17.14
N GLY A 721 3.36 -21.12 -15.83
CA GLY A 721 2.19 -21.51 -15.04
C GLY A 721 1.14 -20.40 -14.91
N GLN A 722 1.55 -19.14 -14.99
CA GLN A 722 0.64 -17.98 -14.94
C GLN A 722 -0.01 -17.68 -16.30
N LEU A 723 0.72 -17.96 -17.40
CA LEU A 723 0.29 -17.67 -18.75
C LEU A 723 -0.56 -18.79 -19.39
N ILE A 724 -0.41 -20.05 -18.93
CA ILE A 724 -1.18 -21.19 -19.44
C ILE A 724 -2.52 -21.30 -18.69
N LEU A 725 -3.60 -21.00 -19.39
CA LEU A 725 -4.96 -21.25 -18.90
C LEU A 725 -5.43 -22.64 -19.37
N LYS A 726 -6.02 -23.44 -18.47
CA LYS A 726 -6.62 -24.74 -18.84
C LYS A 726 -8.00 -24.54 -19.44
N GLU A 727 -8.26 -25.16 -20.59
CA GLU A 727 -9.57 -25.12 -21.24
C GLU A 727 -10.64 -25.80 -20.36
N PRO A 728 -11.82 -25.19 -20.17
CA PRO A 728 -12.87 -25.75 -19.32
C PRO A 728 -13.44 -27.05 -19.93
N ALA A 729 -13.60 -28.08 -19.10
CA ALA A 729 -14.22 -29.33 -19.53
C ALA A 729 -15.68 -29.11 -19.96
N ARG A 730 -16.07 -29.67 -21.12
CA ARG A 730 -17.44 -29.56 -21.62
C ARG A 730 -18.41 -30.27 -20.68
N VAL A 731 -19.39 -29.52 -20.18
CA VAL A 731 -20.50 -30.04 -19.38
C VAL A 731 -21.45 -30.83 -20.28
N ALA A 732 -21.65 -32.11 -19.97
CA ALA A 732 -22.63 -32.95 -20.63
C ALA A 732 -24.06 -32.61 -20.16
N PRO A 733 -25.08 -32.73 -21.03
CA PRO A 733 -26.46 -32.48 -20.63
C PRO A 733 -26.96 -33.54 -19.64
N GLU A 734 -27.59 -33.08 -18.55
CA GLU A 734 -28.12 -33.94 -17.46
C GLU A 734 -29.21 -34.92 -17.92
N ALA A 735 -29.85 -34.65 -19.06
CA ALA A 735 -30.82 -35.53 -19.72
C ALA A 735 -30.82 -35.29 -21.24
N GLN A 736 -31.35 -36.23 -22.04
CA GLN A 736 -31.49 -36.06 -23.50
C GLN A 736 -32.68 -35.16 -23.91
N THR A 737 -33.21 -34.36 -22.99
CA THR A 737 -34.30 -33.41 -23.28
C THR A 737 -33.73 -32.16 -23.94
N ALA A 738 -34.51 -31.55 -24.85
CA ALA A 738 -34.10 -30.33 -25.55
C ALA A 738 -33.72 -29.18 -24.59
N ALA A 739 -34.38 -29.09 -23.43
CA ALA A 739 -34.07 -28.09 -22.40
C ALA A 739 -32.72 -28.35 -21.69
N ALA A 740 -32.40 -29.60 -21.36
CA ALA A 740 -31.12 -29.95 -20.73
C ALA A 740 -29.93 -29.78 -21.70
N ILE A 741 -30.14 -30.08 -22.99
CA ILE A 741 -29.16 -29.81 -24.05
C ILE A 741 -28.91 -28.30 -24.21
N ALA A 742 -29.97 -27.49 -24.26
CA ALA A 742 -29.83 -26.03 -24.35
C ALA A 742 -29.16 -25.41 -23.12
N ALA A 743 -29.45 -25.90 -21.91
CA ALA A 743 -28.83 -25.45 -20.67
C ALA A 743 -27.33 -25.79 -20.61
N ALA A 744 -26.95 -27.02 -20.99
CA ALA A 744 -25.55 -27.42 -21.09
C ALA A 744 -24.80 -26.63 -22.16
N ALA A 745 -25.41 -26.37 -23.33
CA ALA A 745 -24.83 -25.53 -24.37
C ALA A 745 -24.61 -24.08 -23.88
N THR A 746 -25.55 -23.51 -23.12
CA THR A 746 -25.42 -22.17 -22.55
C THR A 746 -24.27 -22.10 -21.54
N LYS A 747 -24.17 -23.09 -20.63
CA LYS A 747 -23.07 -23.19 -19.66
C LYS A 747 -21.71 -23.34 -20.36
N ASN A 748 -21.61 -24.21 -21.37
CA ASN A 748 -20.39 -24.39 -22.14
C ASN A 748 -19.99 -23.12 -22.91
N THR A 749 -20.96 -22.38 -23.47
CA THR A 749 -20.69 -21.12 -24.17
C THR A 749 -20.18 -20.04 -23.21
N ALA A 750 -20.78 -19.92 -22.02
CA ALA A 750 -20.33 -18.98 -20.99
C ALA A 750 -18.93 -19.33 -20.45
N ALA A 751 -18.67 -20.63 -20.21
CA ALA A 751 -17.35 -21.09 -19.78
C ALA A 751 -16.28 -20.83 -20.85
N GLN A 752 -16.58 -21.06 -22.13
CA GLN A 752 -15.68 -20.76 -23.23
C GLN A 752 -15.41 -19.26 -23.36
N ALA A 753 -16.43 -18.41 -23.21
CA ALA A 753 -16.26 -16.96 -23.25
C ALA A 753 -15.33 -16.46 -22.13
N SER A 754 -15.50 -16.97 -20.91
CA SER A 754 -14.62 -16.66 -19.77
C SER A 754 -13.18 -17.13 -19.99
N TYR A 755 -13.01 -18.34 -20.55
CA TYR A 755 -11.69 -18.84 -20.94
C TYR A 755 -11.00 -17.93 -21.97
N ASN A 756 -11.70 -17.58 -23.05
CA ASN A 756 -11.15 -16.71 -24.10
C ASN A 756 -10.76 -15.32 -23.57
N GLN A 757 -11.59 -14.75 -22.68
CA GLN A 757 -11.26 -13.48 -22.00
C GLN A 757 -10.00 -13.64 -21.15
N GLY A 758 -9.90 -14.70 -20.35
CA GLY A 758 -8.73 -14.97 -19.51
C GLY A 758 -7.44 -15.20 -20.28
N VAL A 759 -7.52 -15.73 -21.51
CA VAL A 759 -6.37 -15.81 -22.44
C VAL A 759 -5.98 -14.42 -22.94
N THR A 760 -6.96 -13.60 -23.33
CA THR A 760 -6.75 -12.23 -23.82
C THR A 760 -6.12 -11.32 -22.75
N ASP A 761 -6.58 -11.44 -21.49
CA ASP A 761 -6.03 -10.66 -20.37
C ASP A 761 -4.55 -11.00 -20.13
N ARG A 762 -4.17 -12.29 -20.25
CA ARG A 762 -2.79 -12.76 -20.10
C ARG A 762 -1.89 -12.32 -21.25
N GLU A 763 -2.40 -12.40 -22.48
CA GLU A 763 -1.70 -11.85 -23.64
C GLU A 763 -1.42 -10.35 -23.46
N THR A 764 -2.45 -9.59 -23.05
CA THR A 764 -2.32 -8.14 -22.83
C THR A 764 -1.29 -7.83 -21.74
N ALA A 765 -1.35 -8.53 -20.61
CA ALA A 765 -0.38 -8.37 -19.53
C ALA A 765 1.05 -8.71 -19.98
N MET A 766 1.24 -9.79 -20.72
CA MET A 766 2.56 -10.18 -21.22
C MET A 766 3.10 -9.18 -22.24
N ARG A 767 2.25 -8.62 -23.11
CA ARG A 767 2.63 -7.55 -24.05
C ARG A 767 3.08 -6.28 -23.32
N GLU A 768 2.48 -5.95 -22.18
CA GLU A 768 2.94 -4.84 -21.34
C GLU A 768 4.29 -5.14 -20.66
N VAL A 769 4.52 -6.39 -20.24
CA VAL A 769 5.82 -6.82 -19.70
C VAL A 769 6.96 -6.64 -20.69
N VAL A 770 6.72 -6.95 -21.96
CA VAL A 770 7.74 -6.84 -23.03
C VAL A 770 7.66 -5.52 -23.80
N ALA A 771 6.90 -4.53 -23.32
CA ALA A 771 6.73 -3.26 -24.03
C ALA A 771 8.06 -2.52 -24.28
N GLY A 772 9.01 -2.63 -23.35
CA GLY A 772 10.36 -2.06 -23.45
C GLY A 772 11.40 -3.02 -24.04
N TRP A 773 11.03 -4.07 -24.77
CA TRP A 773 11.98 -5.06 -25.32
C TRP A 773 13.23 -4.45 -25.98
N ASP A 774 13.04 -3.35 -26.70
CA ASP A 774 14.09 -2.66 -27.45
C ASP A 774 15.10 -1.91 -26.55
N ASP A 775 14.73 -1.65 -25.29
CA ASP A 775 15.62 -1.01 -24.30
C ASP A 775 16.51 -2.04 -23.58
N LEU A 776 16.24 -3.34 -23.72
CA LEU A 776 17.07 -4.41 -23.14
C LEU A 776 18.34 -4.62 -23.97
N ARG A 777 19.46 -4.89 -23.29
CA ARG A 777 20.75 -5.16 -23.96
C ARG A 777 20.67 -6.43 -24.82
N PRO A 778 21.35 -6.49 -25.98
CA PRO A 778 21.36 -7.67 -26.85
C PRO A 778 21.77 -8.97 -26.14
N GLU A 779 22.71 -8.89 -25.19
CA GLU A 779 23.20 -10.03 -24.41
C GLU A 779 22.39 -10.30 -23.14
N SER A 780 21.26 -9.61 -22.94
CA SER A 780 20.46 -9.73 -21.74
C SER A 780 19.93 -11.16 -21.54
N PRO A 781 20.17 -11.81 -20.38
CA PRO A 781 19.63 -13.14 -20.12
C PRO A 781 18.10 -13.16 -20.08
N PHE A 782 17.45 -12.01 -19.82
CA PHE A 782 16.00 -11.88 -19.83
C PHE A 782 15.39 -12.09 -21.21
N ARG A 783 16.09 -11.66 -22.27
CA ARG A 783 15.62 -11.88 -23.65
C ARG A 783 15.47 -13.37 -23.94
N ILE A 784 16.49 -14.14 -23.56
CA ILE A 784 16.52 -15.60 -23.73
C ILE A 784 15.38 -16.26 -22.95
N GLU A 785 15.18 -15.89 -21.68
CA GLU A 785 14.15 -16.51 -20.84
C GLU A 785 12.74 -16.14 -21.26
N VAL A 786 12.46 -14.88 -21.59
CA VAL A 786 11.13 -14.47 -22.06
C VAL A 786 10.77 -15.22 -23.34
N LEU A 787 11.69 -15.33 -24.30
CA LEU A 787 11.46 -16.12 -25.51
C LEU A 787 11.27 -17.60 -25.18
N SER A 788 11.99 -18.14 -24.20
CA SER A 788 11.79 -19.51 -23.70
C SER A 788 10.39 -19.75 -23.14
N VAL A 789 9.92 -18.84 -22.27
CA VAL A 789 8.57 -18.88 -21.71
C VAL A 789 7.51 -18.79 -22.81
N LEU A 790 7.67 -17.88 -23.78
CA LEU A 790 6.73 -17.75 -24.89
C LEU A 790 6.66 -19.01 -25.76
N ARG A 791 7.78 -19.72 -25.97
CA ARG A 791 7.79 -21.02 -26.64
C ARG A 791 7.01 -22.07 -25.86
N GLN A 792 7.24 -22.16 -24.55
CA GLN A 792 6.54 -23.11 -23.68
C GLN A 792 5.03 -22.86 -23.64
N VAL A 793 4.59 -21.59 -23.52
CA VAL A 793 3.17 -21.22 -23.58
C VAL A 793 2.60 -21.46 -24.98
N GLY A 794 3.44 -21.24 -26.00
CA GLY A 794 3.15 -21.41 -27.42
C GLY A 794 2.67 -22.81 -27.82
N GLU A 795 3.08 -23.85 -27.08
CA GLU A 795 2.58 -25.22 -27.28
C GLU A 795 1.05 -25.33 -27.04
N THR A 796 0.51 -24.44 -26.20
CA THR A 796 -0.91 -24.46 -25.83
C THR A 796 -1.70 -23.31 -26.45
N ASN A 797 -1.08 -22.15 -26.63
CA ASN A 797 -1.74 -20.93 -27.10
C ASN A 797 -0.95 -20.22 -28.19
N GLN A 798 -1.58 -20.02 -29.36
CA GLN A 798 -0.91 -19.48 -30.54
C GLN A 798 -0.39 -18.04 -30.38
N TRP A 799 -1.07 -17.20 -29.58
CA TRP A 799 -0.69 -15.80 -29.35
C TRP A 799 0.74 -15.65 -28.82
N ALA A 800 1.22 -16.62 -28.02
CA ALA A 800 2.56 -16.56 -27.43
C ALA A 800 3.66 -16.75 -28.48
N LEU A 801 3.43 -17.63 -29.47
CA LEU A 801 4.33 -17.76 -30.62
C LEU A 801 4.24 -16.52 -31.54
N ASP A 802 3.06 -15.91 -31.66
CA ASP A 802 2.88 -14.67 -32.42
C ASP A 802 3.65 -13.51 -31.77
N LEU A 803 3.60 -13.38 -30.44
CA LEU A 803 4.41 -12.41 -29.71
C LEU A 803 5.91 -12.72 -29.79
N HIS A 804 6.31 -13.99 -29.66
CA HIS A 804 7.71 -14.41 -29.83
C HIS A 804 8.27 -13.98 -31.19
N ASP A 805 7.53 -14.22 -32.27
CA ASP A 805 7.93 -13.80 -33.61
C ASP A 805 8.02 -12.28 -33.75
N GLU A 806 7.10 -11.53 -33.15
CA GLU A 806 7.10 -10.07 -33.15
C GLU A 806 8.38 -9.52 -32.49
N LEU A 807 8.78 -10.06 -31.34
CA LEU A 807 9.98 -9.62 -30.62
C LEU A 807 11.27 -9.91 -31.41
N ILE A 808 11.37 -11.09 -32.00
CA ILE A 808 12.52 -11.49 -32.83
C ILE A 808 12.60 -10.65 -34.12
N ASP A 809 11.47 -10.29 -34.72
CA ASP A 809 11.43 -9.41 -35.89
C ASP A 809 11.91 -7.99 -35.55
N ARG A 810 11.58 -7.47 -34.36
CA ARG A 810 12.10 -6.17 -33.90
C ARG A 810 13.63 -6.17 -33.80
N ASP A 811 14.23 -7.26 -33.33
CA ASP A 811 15.69 -7.39 -33.26
C ASP A 811 16.35 -7.36 -34.64
N LYS A 812 15.69 -7.94 -35.65
CA LYS A 812 16.10 -7.82 -37.05
C LYS A 812 15.97 -6.39 -37.57
N GLU A 813 14.87 -5.71 -37.27
CA GLU A 813 14.66 -4.30 -37.64
C GLU A 813 15.69 -3.37 -36.99
N ALA A 814 16.13 -3.69 -35.77
CA ALA A 814 17.22 -3.02 -35.06
C ALA A 814 18.63 -3.34 -35.61
N GLY A 815 18.74 -4.27 -36.57
CA GLY A 815 20.00 -4.64 -37.22
C GLY A 815 20.80 -5.73 -36.49
N LEU A 816 20.24 -6.38 -35.47
CA LEU A 816 20.88 -7.44 -34.68
C LEU A 816 20.73 -8.82 -35.34
N ASN A 817 21.21 -8.96 -36.58
CA ASN A 817 20.99 -10.17 -37.39
C ASN A 817 21.55 -11.46 -36.78
N GLU A 818 22.69 -11.38 -36.08
CA GLU A 818 23.28 -12.54 -35.41
C GLU A 818 22.42 -13.02 -34.22
N LEU A 819 21.93 -12.08 -33.41
CA LEU A 819 21.03 -12.36 -32.30
C LEU A 819 19.71 -12.95 -32.82
N HIS A 820 19.11 -12.32 -33.82
CA HIS A 820 17.90 -12.79 -34.49
C HIS A 820 18.04 -14.24 -34.98
N ASN A 821 19.12 -14.56 -35.69
CA ASN A 821 19.38 -15.92 -36.16
C ASN A 821 19.59 -16.89 -34.98
N ASN A 822 20.31 -16.49 -33.94
CA ASN A 822 20.56 -17.32 -32.75
C ASN A 822 19.25 -17.67 -32.02
N GLU A 823 18.37 -16.70 -31.82
CA GLU A 823 17.08 -16.89 -31.14
C GLU A 823 16.13 -17.78 -31.97
N LEU A 824 16.09 -17.59 -33.30
CA LEU A 824 15.34 -18.47 -34.20
C LEU A 824 15.87 -19.90 -34.17
N LEU A 825 17.19 -20.11 -34.21
CA LEU A 825 17.79 -21.43 -34.17
C LEU A 825 17.52 -22.14 -32.82
N GLN A 826 17.59 -21.41 -31.71
CA GLN A 826 17.16 -21.95 -30.41
C GLN A 826 15.68 -22.32 -30.40
N ALA A 827 14.81 -21.52 -31.02
CA ALA A 827 13.39 -21.82 -31.12
C ALA A 827 13.15 -23.08 -31.96
N VAL A 828 13.85 -23.23 -33.09
CA VAL A 828 13.81 -24.44 -33.94
C VAL A 828 14.29 -25.67 -33.17
N ALA A 829 15.36 -25.55 -32.39
CA ALA A 829 15.87 -26.66 -31.57
C ALA A 829 14.87 -27.11 -30.51
N ALA A 830 14.16 -26.17 -29.87
CA ALA A 830 13.17 -26.46 -28.84
C ALA A 830 11.86 -27.02 -29.41
N LEU A 831 11.40 -26.51 -30.56
CA LEU A 831 10.11 -26.81 -31.16
C LEU A 831 10.24 -27.19 -32.65
N PRO A 832 10.93 -28.29 -32.99
CA PRO A 832 11.25 -28.66 -34.36
C PRO A 832 10.00 -28.92 -35.23
N GLN A 833 8.86 -29.26 -34.62
CA GLN A 833 7.57 -29.41 -35.31
C GLN A 833 7.01 -28.11 -35.89
N HIS A 834 7.31 -26.96 -35.27
CA HIS A 834 6.78 -25.65 -35.69
C HIS A 834 7.72 -24.94 -36.67
N ALA A 835 9.00 -25.32 -36.68
CA ALA A 835 10.06 -24.69 -37.47
C ALA A 835 9.73 -24.51 -38.95
N ALA A 836 9.10 -25.52 -39.57
CA ALA A 836 8.80 -25.55 -40.99
C ALA A 836 7.79 -24.49 -41.46
N ALA A 837 6.71 -24.31 -40.70
CA ALA A 837 5.65 -23.38 -41.06
C ALA A 837 5.97 -21.94 -40.63
N ARG A 838 6.79 -21.78 -39.57
CA ARG A 838 6.90 -20.51 -38.86
C ARG A 838 8.27 -19.82 -38.98
N TRP A 839 9.36 -20.55 -38.81
CA TRP A 839 10.69 -19.95 -38.62
C TRP A 839 11.66 -20.15 -39.79
N ARG A 840 11.50 -21.20 -40.59
CA ARG A 840 12.39 -21.52 -41.72
C ARG A 840 12.65 -20.32 -42.65
N HIS A 841 11.60 -19.59 -43.00
CA HIS A 841 11.68 -18.46 -43.94
C HIS A 841 12.12 -17.15 -43.29
N ARG A 842 12.26 -17.11 -41.95
CA ARG A 842 12.70 -15.94 -41.19
C ARG A 842 14.21 -15.89 -41.01
N LEU A 843 14.88 -17.05 -40.99
CA LEU A 843 16.34 -17.16 -40.94
C LEU A 843 16.99 -16.31 -42.05
N THR A 844 17.98 -15.52 -41.67
CA THR A 844 18.75 -14.69 -42.59
C THR A 844 20.06 -15.38 -42.96
N SER A 845 20.67 -15.02 -44.09
CA SER A 845 22.00 -15.51 -44.49
C SER A 845 23.16 -14.88 -43.67
N GLY A 846 22.84 -14.19 -42.57
CA GLY A 846 23.81 -13.56 -41.68
C GLY A 846 24.52 -14.56 -40.75
N PRO A 847 25.50 -14.10 -39.95
CA PRO A 847 26.20 -14.94 -38.99
C PRO A 847 25.23 -15.55 -37.96
N ALA A 848 25.56 -16.73 -37.47
CA ALA A 848 24.88 -17.41 -36.37
C ALA A 848 25.93 -18.11 -35.50
N ALA A 849 25.65 -18.26 -34.22
CA ALA A 849 26.51 -18.97 -33.29
C ALA A 849 26.48 -20.48 -33.61
N PRO A 850 27.65 -21.12 -33.82
CA PRO A 850 27.74 -22.53 -34.24
C PRO A 850 26.95 -23.47 -33.34
N LYS A 851 27.04 -23.27 -32.02
CA LYS A 851 26.33 -24.07 -31.02
C LYS A 851 24.80 -24.12 -31.24
N HIS A 852 24.20 -23.02 -31.70
CA HIS A 852 22.75 -22.93 -31.91
C HIS A 852 22.36 -23.53 -33.25
N ALA A 853 23.16 -23.29 -34.30
CA ALA A 853 22.99 -23.93 -35.59
C ALA A 853 23.05 -25.46 -35.46
N ARG A 854 24.05 -25.98 -34.73
CA ARG A 854 24.19 -27.41 -34.42
C ARG A 854 22.97 -27.97 -33.71
N ALA A 855 22.57 -27.36 -32.59
CA ALA A 855 21.44 -27.84 -31.80
C ALA A 855 20.14 -27.87 -32.61
N ALA A 856 19.89 -26.83 -33.41
CA ALA A 856 18.73 -26.76 -34.29
C ALA A 856 18.78 -27.82 -35.39
N PHE A 857 19.94 -27.99 -36.03
CA PHE A 857 20.16 -28.98 -37.08
C PHE A 857 19.96 -30.40 -36.56
N VAL A 858 20.58 -30.75 -35.42
CA VAL A 858 20.37 -32.05 -34.78
C VAL A 858 18.88 -32.28 -34.53
N ALA A 859 18.19 -31.37 -33.85
CA ALA A 859 16.76 -31.52 -33.51
C ALA A 859 15.85 -31.75 -34.72
N VAL A 860 16.06 -31.04 -35.83
CA VAL A 860 15.25 -31.24 -37.05
C VAL A 860 15.61 -32.55 -37.76
N VAL A 861 16.87 -32.97 -37.76
CA VAL A 861 17.27 -34.28 -38.31
C VAL A 861 16.72 -35.42 -37.46
N GLU A 862 16.80 -35.33 -36.12
CA GLU A 862 16.20 -36.34 -35.22
C GLU A 862 14.70 -36.49 -35.49
N ARG A 863 14.01 -35.36 -35.68
CA ARG A 863 12.58 -35.36 -36.02
C ARG A 863 12.31 -36.00 -37.38
N ALA A 864 13.15 -35.74 -38.38
CA ALA A 864 13.03 -36.38 -39.69
C ALA A 864 13.16 -37.91 -39.59
N LEU A 865 14.09 -38.40 -38.76
CA LEU A 865 14.31 -39.84 -38.56
C LEU A 865 13.17 -40.52 -37.78
N THR A 866 12.62 -39.85 -36.77
CA THR A 866 11.69 -40.47 -35.80
C THR A 866 10.21 -40.31 -36.12
N THR A 867 9.82 -39.33 -36.94
CA THR A 867 8.40 -39.07 -37.23
C THR A 867 7.80 -40.09 -38.21
N GLY A 868 6.61 -40.60 -37.89
CA GLY A 868 5.82 -41.46 -38.78
C GLY A 868 5.02 -40.70 -39.86
N ASP A 869 4.85 -39.38 -39.70
CA ASP A 869 4.11 -38.54 -40.65
C ASP A 869 5.01 -38.03 -41.80
N THR A 870 4.68 -38.41 -43.03
CA THR A 870 5.38 -38.02 -44.27
C THR A 870 5.51 -36.50 -44.43
N GLN A 871 4.47 -35.74 -44.09
CA GLN A 871 4.50 -34.29 -44.23
C GLN A 871 5.42 -33.65 -43.18
N ALA A 872 5.36 -34.11 -41.92
CA ALA A 872 6.29 -33.70 -40.87
C ALA A 872 7.74 -34.03 -41.21
N ARG A 873 7.99 -35.18 -41.85
CA ARG A 873 9.32 -35.62 -42.29
C ARG A 873 9.89 -34.70 -43.37
N THR A 874 9.14 -34.47 -44.43
CA THR A 874 9.48 -33.54 -45.53
C THR A 874 9.80 -32.15 -44.98
N ASN A 875 8.99 -31.68 -44.04
CA ASN A 875 9.17 -30.41 -43.37
C ASN A 875 10.46 -30.34 -42.53
N ALA A 876 10.79 -31.42 -41.82
CA ALA A 876 12.01 -31.50 -41.03
C ALA A 876 13.27 -31.48 -41.92
N ILE A 877 13.24 -32.18 -43.06
CA ILE A 877 14.33 -32.19 -44.04
C ILE A 877 14.54 -30.81 -44.66
N ALA A 878 13.47 -30.14 -45.10
CA ALA A 878 13.58 -28.78 -45.63
C ALA A 878 14.05 -27.76 -44.57
N ASN A 879 13.85 -28.02 -43.28
CA ASN A 879 14.48 -27.21 -42.22
C ASN A 879 15.98 -27.52 -42.11
N ALA A 880 16.36 -28.80 -42.15
CA ALA A 880 17.75 -29.21 -42.13
C ALA A 880 18.54 -28.58 -43.29
N GLU A 881 17.97 -28.59 -44.50
CA GLU A 881 18.54 -27.93 -45.69
C GLU A 881 18.72 -26.42 -45.48
N ALA A 882 17.75 -25.74 -44.86
CA ALA A 882 17.85 -24.30 -44.59
C ALA A 882 18.90 -23.96 -43.52
N ILE A 883 19.17 -24.86 -42.57
CA ILE A 883 20.11 -24.67 -41.46
C ILE A 883 21.53 -25.12 -41.83
N ALA A 884 21.67 -26.11 -42.72
CA ALA A 884 22.96 -26.67 -43.14
C ALA A 884 24.02 -25.61 -43.53
N PRO A 885 23.70 -24.51 -44.26
CA PRO A 885 24.67 -23.46 -44.58
C PRO A 885 25.18 -22.65 -43.38
N LEU A 886 24.52 -22.74 -42.22
CA LEU A 886 24.87 -22.02 -40.99
C LEU A 886 25.79 -22.84 -40.07
N LEU A 887 26.08 -24.10 -40.40
CA LEU A 887 27.01 -24.94 -39.65
C LEU A 887 28.48 -24.60 -40.00
N GLU A 888 29.39 -24.84 -39.06
CA GLU A 888 30.83 -24.66 -39.30
C GLU A 888 31.42 -25.82 -40.12
N GLU A 889 32.42 -25.55 -40.97
CA GLU A 889 33.12 -26.62 -41.69
C GLU A 889 33.83 -27.58 -40.72
N GLY A 890 33.46 -28.87 -40.77
CA GLY A 890 34.09 -29.93 -39.96
C GLY A 890 33.44 -30.20 -38.59
N GLU A 891 32.19 -29.78 -38.40
CA GLU A 891 31.41 -30.06 -37.20
C GLU A 891 31.16 -31.57 -37.00
N ASP A 892 31.34 -32.06 -35.77
CA ASP A 892 31.17 -33.48 -35.43
C ASP A 892 29.68 -33.86 -35.37
N LEU A 893 29.27 -34.64 -36.39
CA LEU A 893 27.93 -35.18 -36.58
C LEU A 893 27.93 -36.72 -36.57
N ASP A 894 29.00 -37.38 -36.09
CA ASP A 894 29.17 -38.83 -36.21
C ASP A 894 28.00 -39.61 -35.58
N GLU A 895 27.53 -39.22 -34.39
CA GLU A 895 26.37 -39.85 -33.72
C GLU A 895 25.07 -39.71 -34.53
N LEU A 896 24.88 -38.56 -35.19
CA LEU A 896 23.70 -38.30 -36.03
C LEU A 896 23.76 -39.12 -37.32
N ILE A 897 24.96 -39.25 -37.90
CA ILE A 897 25.23 -40.07 -39.09
C ILE A 897 25.02 -41.55 -38.76
N GLU A 898 25.53 -42.05 -37.64
CA GLU A 898 25.28 -43.43 -37.18
C GLU A 898 23.78 -43.71 -37.08
N ARG A 899 23.00 -42.81 -36.49
CA ARG A 899 21.55 -42.97 -36.35
C ARG A 899 20.80 -42.88 -37.67
N TYR A 900 21.28 -42.08 -38.62
CA TYR A 900 20.78 -42.07 -40.00
C TYR A 900 21.02 -43.43 -40.67
N ILE A 901 22.24 -43.98 -40.54
CA ILE A 901 22.62 -45.29 -41.09
C ILE A 901 21.72 -46.39 -40.51
N GLU A 902 21.51 -46.42 -39.19
CA GLU A 902 20.59 -47.37 -38.55
C GLU A 902 19.18 -47.32 -39.15
N ASN A 903 18.64 -46.11 -39.36
CA ASN A 903 17.32 -45.93 -39.96
C ASN A 903 17.26 -46.35 -41.44
N CYS A 904 18.37 -46.30 -42.16
CA CYS A 904 18.50 -46.82 -43.52
C CYS A 904 18.50 -48.35 -43.55
N ASP A 905 19.00 -49.02 -42.51
CA ASP A 905 19.07 -50.48 -42.43
C ASP A 905 17.77 -51.12 -41.89
N GLU A 906 16.95 -50.38 -41.13
CA GLU A 906 15.72 -50.88 -40.50
C GLU A 906 14.47 -50.79 -41.40
N TRP A 907 14.02 -51.93 -41.95
CA TRP A 907 12.80 -52.05 -42.76
C TRP A 907 11.91 -53.20 -42.27
N ASP A 908 10.64 -52.89 -41.98
CA ASP A 908 9.62 -53.88 -41.59
C ASP A 908 8.49 -54.03 -42.64
N GLU A 909 8.24 -52.97 -43.42
CA GLU A 909 7.22 -52.94 -44.47
C GLU A 909 7.64 -51.99 -45.61
N PHE A 910 6.94 -52.09 -46.74
CA PHE A 910 7.17 -51.21 -47.89
C PHE A 910 6.67 -49.79 -47.62
N ASP A 911 7.57 -48.81 -47.64
CA ASP A 911 7.23 -47.38 -47.57
C ASP A 911 8.13 -46.57 -48.51
N SER A 912 7.62 -46.26 -49.70
CA SER A 912 8.34 -45.45 -50.68
C SER A 912 8.58 -44.02 -50.20
N ASP A 913 7.65 -43.44 -49.44
CA ASP A 913 7.77 -42.04 -49.00
C ASP A 913 8.84 -41.89 -47.89
N ARG A 914 8.99 -42.90 -47.03
CA ARG A 914 10.12 -43.01 -46.08
C ARG A 914 11.45 -43.16 -46.81
N LEU A 915 11.52 -44.01 -47.84
CA LEU A 915 12.74 -44.15 -48.66
C LEU A 915 13.17 -42.79 -49.21
N HIS A 916 12.27 -42.06 -49.88
CA HIS A 916 12.59 -40.76 -50.47
C HIS A 916 13.08 -39.76 -49.41
N SER A 917 12.39 -39.71 -48.28
CA SER A 917 12.79 -38.81 -47.19
C SER A 917 14.18 -39.13 -46.63
N LEU A 918 14.56 -40.41 -46.53
CA LEU A 918 15.91 -40.80 -46.11
C LEU A 918 16.96 -40.44 -47.16
N LEU A 919 16.63 -40.51 -48.45
CA LEU A 919 17.55 -40.09 -49.52
C LEU A 919 17.74 -38.56 -49.52
N ASP A 920 16.65 -37.79 -49.42
CA ASP A 920 16.71 -36.32 -49.34
C ASP A 920 17.51 -35.87 -48.10
N LEU A 921 17.29 -36.52 -46.96
CA LEU A 921 18.07 -36.26 -45.75
C LEU A 921 19.56 -36.62 -45.92
N GLY A 922 19.84 -37.74 -46.60
CA GLY A 922 21.20 -38.16 -46.95
C GLY A 922 21.93 -37.11 -47.81
N ALA A 923 21.25 -36.53 -48.80
CA ALA A 923 21.79 -35.47 -49.63
C ALA A 923 22.12 -34.20 -48.82
N VAL A 924 21.26 -33.83 -47.86
CA VAL A 924 21.54 -32.71 -46.93
C VAL A 924 22.79 -33.01 -46.09
N LEU A 925 22.93 -34.22 -45.55
CA LEU A 925 24.11 -34.63 -44.77
C LEU A 925 25.40 -34.68 -45.62
N GLN A 926 25.32 -35.19 -46.85
CA GLN A 926 26.44 -35.21 -47.79
C GLN A 926 26.96 -33.79 -48.11
N SER A 927 26.06 -32.80 -48.18
CA SER A 927 26.43 -31.41 -48.47
C SER A 927 27.40 -30.81 -47.44
N LEU A 928 27.47 -31.39 -46.23
CA LEU A 928 28.33 -30.98 -45.12
C LEU A 928 29.75 -31.60 -45.19
N LYS A 929 30.05 -32.41 -46.22
CA LYS A 929 31.38 -32.98 -46.54
C LYS A 929 32.01 -33.88 -45.47
N SER A 930 31.21 -34.61 -44.70
CA SER A 930 31.65 -35.68 -43.79
C SER A 930 31.15 -37.04 -44.30
N ASN A 931 32.02 -38.05 -44.34
CA ASN A 931 31.64 -39.46 -44.51
C ASN A 931 30.81 -39.81 -45.78
N GLU A 932 31.10 -39.18 -46.92
CA GLU A 932 30.40 -39.41 -48.21
C GLU A 932 30.26 -40.90 -48.58
N ASP A 933 31.34 -41.70 -48.43
CA ASP A 933 31.32 -43.13 -48.75
C ASP A 933 30.47 -43.98 -47.78
N GLU A 934 30.16 -43.48 -46.59
CA GLU A 934 29.27 -44.14 -45.61
C GLU A 934 27.81 -43.79 -45.85
N LEU A 935 27.53 -42.51 -46.09
CA LEU A 935 26.20 -42.02 -46.45
C LEU A 935 25.70 -42.65 -47.77
N ASP A 936 26.58 -42.77 -48.77
CA ASP A 936 26.27 -43.45 -50.03
C ASP A 936 25.92 -44.92 -49.81
N ARG A 937 26.63 -45.61 -48.91
CA ARG A 937 26.34 -47.01 -48.57
C ARG A 937 25.00 -47.14 -47.87
N ALA A 938 24.69 -46.25 -46.93
CA ALA A 938 23.41 -46.24 -46.24
C ALA A 938 22.23 -45.96 -47.18
N ALA A 939 22.38 -45.01 -48.11
CA ALA A 939 21.39 -44.74 -49.15
C ALA A 939 21.10 -45.99 -50.02
N VAL A 940 22.14 -46.76 -50.37
CA VAL A 940 21.99 -48.04 -51.08
C VAL A 940 21.27 -49.07 -50.21
N ASN A 941 21.61 -49.19 -48.93
CA ASN A 941 20.96 -50.13 -48.02
C ASN A 941 19.47 -49.80 -47.82
N ALA A 942 19.12 -48.52 -47.66
CA ALA A 942 17.74 -48.06 -47.60
C ALA A 942 16.94 -48.45 -48.84
N TYR A 943 17.54 -48.25 -50.02
CA TYR A 943 16.93 -48.65 -51.28
C TYR A 943 16.67 -50.16 -51.37
N VAL A 944 17.67 -50.97 -50.99
CA VAL A 944 17.55 -52.45 -50.99
C VAL A 944 16.50 -52.91 -49.99
N GLY A 945 16.54 -52.41 -48.75
CA GLY A 945 15.60 -52.77 -47.71
C GLY A 945 14.16 -52.46 -48.09
N CYS A 946 13.90 -51.29 -48.70
CA CYS A 946 12.58 -50.93 -49.21
C CYS A 946 12.11 -51.88 -50.33
N LEU A 947 13.00 -52.24 -51.26
CA LEU A 947 12.68 -53.13 -52.38
C LEU A 947 12.39 -54.56 -51.94
N GLU A 948 13.09 -55.07 -50.92
CA GLU A 948 12.85 -56.40 -50.36
C GLU A 948 11.43 -56.54 -49.79
N HIS A 949 10.83 -55.44 -49.35
CA HIS A 949 9.48 -55.43 -48.78
C HIS A 949 8.38 -55.07 -49.80
N ALA A 950 8.72 -54.75 -51.06
CA ALA A 950 7.74 -54.40 -52.10
C ALA A 950 6.78 -55.55 -52.41
N ALA A 951 5.48 -55.29 -52.49
CA ALA A 951 4.47 -56.34 -52.64
C ALA A 951 4.23 -56.74 -54.10
N ASP A 952 4.32 -55.80 -55.05
CA ASP A 952 4.07 -56.05 -56.48
C ASP A 952 5.00 -55.29 -57.46
N ALA A 953 4.87 -55.57 -58.75
CA ALA A 953 5.70 -54.93 -59.79
C ALA A 953 5.45 -53.42 -59.91
N ASP A 954 4.26 -52.93 -59.52
CA ASP A 954 3.92 -51.51 -59.55
C ASP A 954 4.68 -50.74 -58.47
N ASP A 955 4.86 -51.33 -57.28
CA ASP A 955 5.69 -50.80 -56.19
C ASP A 955 7.15 -50.60 -56.60
N VAL A 956 7.71 -51.59 -57.30
CA VAL A 956 9.10 -51.53 -57.83
C VAL A 956 9.22 -50.46 -58.89
N THR A 957 8.27 -50.41 -59.82
CA THR A 957 8.23 -49.42 -60.89
C THR A 957 8.12 -48.01 -60.32
N ARG A 958 7.35 -47.82 -59.23
CA ARG A 958 7.20 -46.55 -58.53
C ARG A 958 8.53 -46.05 -57.95
N ILE A 959 9.30 -46.93 -57.30
CA ILE A 959 10.60 -46.57 -56.73
C ILE A 959 11.61 -46.27 -57.86
N VAL A 960 11.73 -47.16 -58.85
CA VAL A 960 12.72 -47.04 -59.94
C VAL A 960 12.48 -45.80 -60.79
N ARG A 961 11.22 -45.51 -61.14
CA ARG A 961 10.88 -44.33 -61.95
C ARG A 961 11.27 -43.04 -61.23
N ARG A 962 11.02 -42.94 -59.93
CA ARG A 962 11.25 -41.72 -59.16
C ARG A 962 12.73 -41.49 -58.84
N LEU A 963 13.51 -42.56 -58.62
CA LEU A 963 14.98 -42.49 -58.55
C LEU A 963 15.64 -42.02 -59.85
N ARG A 964 15.05 -42.39 -61.00
CA ARG A 964 15.52 -41.92 -62.32
C ARG A 964 15.31 -40.42 -62.51
N ASP A 965 14.30 -39.85 -61.85
CA ASP A 965 13.94 -38.44 -61.92
C ASP A 965 14.78 -37.56 -60.95
N GLU A 966 15.31 -38.12 -59.84
CA GLU A 966 15.88 -37.36 -58.71
C GLU A 966 17.42 -37.23 -58.66
N SER A 967 18.16 -37.50 -59.75
CA SER A 967 19.56 -37.08 -59.94
C SER A 967 20.62 -37.58 -58.92
N GLU A 968 20.50 -38.81 -58.40
CA GLU A 968 21.60 -39.49 -57.68
C GLU A 968 22.46 -40.31 -58.67
N PRO A 969 23.67 -39.84 -59.09
CA PRO A 969 24.40 -40.41 -60.23
C PRO A 969 24.85 -41.86 -60.04
N ARG A 970 24.97 -42.35 -58.79
CA ARG A 970 25.38 -43.73 -58.49
C ARG A 970 24.18 -44.70 -58.48
N LEU A 971 23.02 -44.29 -57.97
CA LEU A 971 21.77 -45.09 -58.02
C LEU A 971 21.15 -45.07 -59.42
N ALA A 972 21.23 -43.95 -60.14
CA ALA A 972 20.80 -43.84 -61.53
C ALA A 972 21.56 -44.80 -62.46
N ALA A 973 22.87 -45.00 -62.23
CA ALA A 973 23.67 -45.96 -62.99
C ALA A 973 23.20 -47.42 -62.83
N ILE A 974 22.60 -47.77 -61.68
CA ILE A 974 22.01 -49.08 -61.42
C ILE A 974 20.64 -49.21 -62.11
N ALA A 975 19.84 -48.14 -62.12
CA ALA A 975 18.55 -48.10 -62.81
C ALA A 975 18.67 -48.05 -64.34
N ASP A 976 19.78 -47.51 -64.87
CA ASP A 976 20.03 -47.35 -66.32
C ASP A 976 20.78 -48.52 -66.97
N SER A 977 21.28 -49.49 -66.22
CA SER A 977 21.86 -50.70 -66.80
C SER A 977 20.79 -51.55 -67.50
N ASP A 978 20.83 -51.56 -68.83
CA ASP A 978 19.90 -52.26 -69.70
C ASP A 978 20.13 -53.77 -69.65
N PHE A 979 19.60 -54.44 -68.64
CA PHE A 979 19.70 -55.89 -68.45
C PHE A 979 18.70 -56.70 -69.32
N GLY A 980 18.01 -56.03 -70.25
CA GLY A 980 17.04 -56.66 -71.15
C GLY A 980 15.70 -57.02 -70.50
N VAL A 981 15.31 -56.29 -69.45
CA VAL A 981 14.07 -56.50 -68.68
C VAL A 981 13.20 -55.25 -68.87
N ASP A 982 11.94 -55.41 -69.32
CA ASP A 982 10.99 -54.29 -69.43
C ASP A 982 10.31 -54.08 -68.07
N PRO A 983 10.60 -52.99 -67.33
CA PRO A 983 9.98 -52.75 -66.03
C PRO A 983 8.46 -52.53 -66.13
N ALA A 984 7.90 -52.31 -67.33
CA ALA A 984 6.46 -52.17 -67.54
C ALA A 984 5.71 -53.50 -67.69
N ASP A 985 6.41 -54.64 -67.79
CA ASP A 985 5.79 -55.97 -67.83
C ASP A 985 5.71 -56.58 -66.41
N PRO A 986 4.50 -56.77 -65.83
CA PRO A 986 4.34 -57.38 -64.51
C PRO A 986 4.93 -58.80 -64.41
N ALA A 987 5.06 -59.51 -65.53
CA ALA A 987 5.66 -60.85 -65.56
C ALA A 987 7.19 -60.81 -65.34
N ASP A 988 7.82 -59.67 -65.62
CA ASP A 988 9.26 -59.45 -65.51
C ASP A 988 9.65 -58.70 -64.22
N GLY A 989 8.67 -58.31 -63.40
CA GLY A 989 8.87 -57.57 -62.15
C GLY A 989 9.78 -58.29 -61.15
N ASP A 990 9.63 -59.62 -61.00
CA ASP A 990 10.50 -60.42 -60.12
C ASP A 990 11.93 -60.51 -60.63
N LEU A 991 12.11 -60.56 -61.95
CA LEU A 991 13.43 -60.55 -62.58
C LEU A 991 14.10 -59.17 -62.46
N HIS A 992 13.31 -58.10 -62.55
CA HIS A 992 13.79 -56.74 -62.34
C HIS A 992 14.23 -56.52 -60.89
N ARG A 993 13.41 -56.92 -59.91
CA ARG A 993 13.76 -56.94 -58.48
C ARG A 993 15.08 -57.67 -58.26
N LEU A 994 15.18 -58.90 -58.75
CA LEU A 994 16.38 -59.73 -58.65
C LEU A 994 17.62 -59.02 -59.21
N THR A 995 17.47 -58.37 -60.37
CA THR A 995 18.57 -57.70 -61.06
C THR A 995 19.06 -56.49 -60.29
N VAL A 996 18.12 -55.67 -59.78
CA VAL A 996 18.42 -54.51 -58.95
C VAL A 996 19.05 -54.95 -57.61
N THR A 997 18.52 -55.99 -56.97
CA THR A 997 19.11 -56.56 -55.74
C THR A 997 20.54 -57.05 -55.99
N LEU A 998 20.80 -57.73 -57.11
CA LEU A 998 22.15 -58.20 -57.46
C LEU A 998 23.11 -57.04 -57.75
N ALA A 999 22.64 -56.01 -58.45
CA ALA A 999 23.44 -54.82 -58.71
C ALA A 999 23.80 -54.10 -57.41
N ALA A 1000 22.83 -53.90 -56.51
CA ALA A 1000 23.04 -53.28 -55.21
C ALA A 1000 23.98 -54.11 -54.31
N GLN A 1001 23.77 -55.43 -54.21
CA GLN A 1001 24.68 -56.34 -53.48
C GLN A 1001 26.10 -56.36 -54.05
N SER A 1002 26.25 -56.15 -55.36
CA SER A 1002 27.57 -56.05 -56.00
C SER A 1002 28.25 -54.70 -55.69
N GLY A 1003 27.48 -53.62 -55.58
CA GLY A 1003 27.94 -52.28 -55.23
C GLY A 1003 28.38 -52.15 -53.76
N SER A 1004 27.72 -52.84 -52.83
CA SER A 1004 28.08 -52.81 -51.39
C SER A 1004 29.38 -53.57 -51.05
N GLY A 1005 30.08 -54.12 -52.06
CA GLY A 1005 31.37 -54.79 -51.89
C GLY A 1005 31.29 -56.10 -51.10
N GLY A 1006 30.08 -56.65 -50.93
CA GLY A 1006 29.83 -57.95 -50.31
C GLY A 1006 30.16 -58.02 -48.82
N ARG A 1007 30.21 -56.89 -48.09
CA ARG A 1007 30.43 -56.88 -46.64
C ARG A 1007 29.16 -57.09 -45.81
N ASP A 1008 27.98 -57.12 -46.44
CA ASP A 1008 26.71 -57.40 -45.76
C ASP A 1008 26.49 -58.88 -45.48
N SER A 1009 25.92 -59.14 -44.30
CA SER A 1009 25.41 -60.43 -43.83
C SER A 1009 24.16 -60.93 -44.59
N SER A 1010 23.65 -60.17 -45.55
CA SER A 1010 22.44 -60.52 -46.32
C SER A 1010 22.63 -61.82 -47.11
N PRO A 1011 21.66 -62.75 -47.09
CA PRO A 1011 21.75 -64.02 -47.77
C PRO A 1011 21.96 -63.81 -49.29
N ARG A 1012 23.04 -64.39 -49.83
CA ARG A 1012 23.33 -64.32 -51.26
C ARG A 1012 22.33 -65.17 -52.03
N ILE A 1013 21.88 -64.65 -53.18
CA ILE A 1013 20.86 -65.28 -54.02
C ILE A 1013 21.34 -66.68 -54.47
N PRO A 1014 20.60 -67.77 -54.15
CA PRO A 1014 20.93 -69.12 -54.62
C PRO A 1014 20.81 -69.23 -56.14
N TRP A 1015 21.60 -70.10 -56.75
CA TRP A 1015 21.56 -70.38 -58.19
C TRP A 1015 20.18 -70.89 -58.62
N ALA A 1016 19.51 -71.68 -57.78
CA ALA A 1016 18.17 -72.20 -58.04
C ALA A 1016 17.13 -71.07 -58.17
N THR A 1017 17.25 -70.01 -57.39
CA THR A 1017 16.37 -68.84 -57.45
C THR A 1017 16.60 -68.05 -58.74
N LEU A 1018 17.86 -67.82 -59.11
CA LEU A 1018 18.23 -67.16 -60.36
C LEU A 1018 17.65 -67.90 -61.58
N ILE A 1019 17.76 -69.23 -61.61
CA ILE A 1019 17.25 -70.06 -62.71
C ILE A 1019 15.73 -70.22 -62.70
N ALA A 1020 15.07 -70.17 -61.54
CA ALA A 1020 13.62 -70.23 -61.45
C ALA A 1020 12.96 -69.01 -62.11
N LEU A 1021 13.60 -67.84 -62.00
CA LEU A 1021 13.11 -66.58 -62.54
C LEU A 1021 13.57 -66.36 -63.99
N THR A 1022 14.81 -66.73 -64.31
CA THR A 1022 15.34 -66.67 -65.67
C THR A 1022 16.04 -67.98 -66.04
N PRO A 1023 15.35 -68.88 -66.77
CA PRO A 1023 15.92 -70.18 -67.14
C PRO A 1023 17.17 -70.07 -68.02
N THR A 1024 17.38 -68.93 -68.69
CA THR A 1024 18.52 -68.63 -69.56
C THR A 1024 19.12 -67.26 -69.19
N PRO A 1025 19.84 -67.15 -68.06
CA PRO A 1025 20.37 -65.87 -67.60
C PRO A 1025 21.47 -65.37 -68.55
N THR A 1026 21.52 -64.05 -68.77
CA THR A 1026 22.56 -63.43 -69.61
C THR A 1026 23.94 -63.55 -68.95
N ALA A 1027 25.00 -63.51 -69.77
CA ALA A 1027 26.37 -63.58 -69.25
C ALA A 1027 26.70 -62.44 -68.28
N GLU A 1028 26.09 -61.26 -68.49
CA GLU A 1028 26.23 -60.08 -67.62
C GLU A 1028 25.52 -60.28 -66.28
N LEU A 1029 24.28 -60.77 -66.28
CA LEU A 1029 23.55 -61.04 -65.03
C LEU A 1029 24.28 -62.08 -64.16
N VAL A 1030 24.81 -63.14 -64.78
CA VAL A 1030 25.62 -64.13 -64.05
C VAL A 1030 26.96 -63.57 -63.61
N ALA A 1031 27.57 -62.66 -64.38
CA ALA A 1031 28.77 -61.96 -63.97
C ALA A 1031 28.52 -61.10 -62.73
N THR A 1032 27.39 -60.37 -62.67
CA THR A 1032 26.98 -59.59 -61.50
C THR A 1032 26.68 -60.51 -60.32
N TRP A 1033 25.98 -61.62 -60.54
CA TRP A 1033 25.77 -62.64 -59.51
C TRP A 1033 27.09 -63.16 -58.94
N VAL A 1034 28.08 -63.49 -59.77
CA VAL A 1034 29.42 -63.90 -59.29
C VAL A 1034 30.11 -62.76 -58.53
N GLN A 1035 29.95 -61.50 -58.91
CA GLN A 1035 30.54 -60.37 -58.18
C GLN A 1035 30.03 -60.27 -56.74
N THR A 1036 28.79 -60.68 -56.46
CA THR A 1036 28.22 -60.68 -55.10
C THR A 1036 28.91 -61.68 -54.14
N GLY A 1037 29.70 -62.62 -54.66
CA GLY A 1037 30.39 -63.62 -53.85
C GLY A 1037 29.49 -64.79 -53.39
N PRO A 1038 28.74 -65.47 -54.27
CA PRO A 1038 27.88 -66.57 -53.87
C PRO A 1038 28.68 -67.73 -53.26
N PRO A 1039 28.06 -68.52 -52.36
CA PRO A 1039 28.68 -69.70 -51.79
C PRO A 1039 29.27 -70.64 -52.85
N ALA A 1040 30.41 -71.26 -52.54
CA ALA A 1040 31.12 -72.10 -53.51
C ALA A 1040 30.30 -73.33 -53.96
N ASP A 1041 29.38 -73.83 -53.14
CA ASP A 1041 28.46 -74.90 -53.51
C ASP A 1041 27.43 -74.43 -54.54
N GLU A 1042 26.99 -73.16 -54.50
CA GLU A 1042 26.11 -72.58 -55.54
C GLU A 1042 26.82 -72.50 -56.88
N LEU A 1043 28.11 -72.12 -56.91
CA LEU A 1043 28.91 -72.16 -58.14
C LEU A 1043 28.95 -73.55 -58.79
N SER A 1044 28.89 -74.60 -57.97
CA SER A 1044 28.89 -75.99 -58.44
C SER A 1044 27.53 -76.46 -58.98
N LYS A 1045 26.44 -75.76 -58.63
CA LYS A 1045 25.07 -76.04 -59.09
C LYS A 1045 24.78 -75.44 -60.47
N THR A 1046 25.72 -74.68 -61.05
CA THR A 1046 25.58 -74.11 -62.39
C THR A 1046 25.24 -75.19 -63.43
N SER A 1047 24.17 -74.97 -64.19
CA SER A 1047 23.63 -75.92 -65.17
C SER A 1047 24.60 -76.13 -66.34
N PRO A 1048 24.60 -77.28 -67.06
CA PRO A 1048 25.37 -77.46 -68.30
C PRO A 1048 25.10 -76.39 -69.37
N ALA A 1049 23.96 -75.71 -69.30
CA ALA A 1049 23.59 -74.59 -70.17
C ALA A 1049 24.47 -73.34 -69.96
N PHE A 1050 25.14 -73.21 -68.81
CA PHE A 1050 26.01 -72.08 -68.47
C PHE A 1050 27.39 -72.58 -68.05
N SER A 1051 28.46 -72.03 -68.66
CA SER A 1051 29.82 -72.39 -68.30
C SER A 1051 30.43 -71.32 -67.40
N LEU A 1052 30.99 -71.70 -66.24
CA LEU A 1052 31.82 -70.78 -65.44
C LEU A 1052 32.99 -70.16 -66.24
N ARG A 1053 33.34 -70.73 -67.41
CA ARG A 1053 34.32 -70.19 -68.34
C ARG A 1053 33.86 -68.93 -69.07
N SER A 1054 32.56 -68.71 -69.23
CA SER A 1054 32.03 -67.52 -69.89
C SER A 1054 31.92 -66.30 -68.97
N VAL A 1055 32.13 -66.49 -67.66
CA VAL A 1055 32.16 -65.38 -66.70
C VAL A 1055 33.39 -64.50 -66.95
N PRO A 1056 33.23 -63.17 -67.14
CA PRO A 1056 34.34 -62.24 -67.30
C PRO A 1056 35.36 -62.34 -66.16
N ARG A 1057 36.65 -62.22 -66.50
CA ARG A 1057 37.76 -62.29 -65.52
C ARG A 1057 37.67 -61.23 -64.42
N ALA A 1058 37.07 -60.07 -64.72
CA ALA A 1058 36.86 -59.00 -63.75
C ALA A 1058 35.95 -59.42 -62.60
N ALA A 1059 34.87 -60.17 -62.89
CA ALA A 1059 33.91 -60.63 -61.90
C ALA A 1059 34.55 -61.50 -60.81
N TRP A 1060 35.54 -62.33 -61.18
CA TRP A 1060 36.28 -63.16 -60.23
C TRP A 1060 37.24 -62.37 -59.34
N THR A 1061 37.62 -61.16 -59.75
CA THR A 1061 38.41 -60.25 -58.92
C THR A 1061 37.52 -59.69 -57.80
N SER A 1062 36.29 -59.29 -58.14
CA SER A 1062 35.27 -58.88 -57.15
C SER A 1062 34.84 -60.04 -56.26
N TYR A 1063 34.65 -61.25 -56.82
CA TYR A 1063 34.37 -62.46 -56.03
C TYR A 1063 35.43 -62.69 -54.95
N SER A 1064 36.72 -62.59 -55.30
CA SER A 1064 37.81 -62.74 -54.32
C SER A 1064 37.83 -61.62 -53.28
N ALA A 1065 37.28 -60.44 -53.61
CA ALA A 1065 37.16 -59.33 -52.68
C ALA A 1065 36.02 -59.53 -51.69
N ALA A 1066 34.91 -60.11 -52.15
CA ALA A 1066 33.66 -60.29 -51.40
C ALA A 1066 33.59 -61.57 -50.55
N THR A 1067 34.55 -62.49 -50.68
CA THR A 1067 34.50 -63.81 -50.03
C THR A 1067 35.68 -64.04 -49.09
N ASP A 1068 35.54 -64.91 -48.09
CA ASP A 1068 36.61 -65.29 -47.16
C ASP A 1068 37.57 -66.36 -47.72
N ALA A 1069 38.63 -66.69 -46.97
CA ALA A 1069 39.65 -67.64 -47.40
C ALA A 1069 39.13 -69.07 -47.61
N ASP A 1070 38.14 -69.51 -46.84
CA ASP A 1070 37.57 -70.86 -46.90
C ASP A 1070 36.66 -71.01 -48.13
N MET A 1071 35.81 -70.00 -48.36
CA MET A 1071 34.97 -69.89 -49.54
C MET A 1071 35.82 -69.83 -50.82
N ARG A 1072 36.89 -69.02 -50.85
CA ARG A 1072 37.83 -68.97 -51.98
C ARG A 1072 38.51 -70.32 -52.21
N SER A 1073 38.89 -71.05 -51.15
CA SER A 1073 39.48 -72.40 -51.25
C SER A 1073 38.50 -73.38 -51.90
N ARG A 1074 37.22 -73.36 -51.51
CA ARG A 1074 36.17 -74.19 -52.12
C ARG A 1074 35.87 -73.78 -53.56
N ALA A 1075 35.72 -72.49 -53.82
CA ALA A 1075 35.43 -71.95 -55.16
C ALA A 1075 36.55 -72.26 -56.15
N TRP A 1076 37.81 -72.22 -55.70
CA TRP A 1076 38.96 -72.67 -56.48
C TRP A 1076 38.82 -74.14 -56.87
N ARG A 1077 38.45 -75.05 -55.95
CA ARG A 1077 38.27 -76.48 -56.26
C ARG A 1077 37.15 -76.70 -57.27
N VAL A 1078 36.02 -76.02 -57.10
CA VAL A 1078 34.87 -76.10 -58.02
C VAL A 1078 35.27 -75.62 -59.41
N SER A 1079 35.91 -74.46 -59.49
CA SER A 1079 36.40 -73.88 -60.75
C SER A 1079 37.45 -74.76 -61.44
N ARG A 1080 38.33 -75.40 -60.64
CA ARG A 1080 39.34 -76.31 -61.18
C ARG A 1080 38.72 -77.57 -61.78
N ARG A 1081 37.65 -78.11 -61.16
CA ARG A 1081 36.86 -79.25 -61.68
C ARG A 1081 36.08 -78.88 -62.93
N ALA A 1082 35.57 -77.65 -63.00
CA ALA A 1082 34.93 -77.10 -64.21
C ALA A 1082 35.95 -76.75 -65.33
N ASN A 1083 37.25 -76.96 -65.07
CA ASN A 1083 38.35 -76.74 -66.02
C ASN A 1083 38.35 -75.30 -66.56
N VAL A 1084 38.17 -74.34 -65.65
CA VAL A 1084 38.31 -72.90 -65.90
C VAL A 1084 39.81 -72.55 -66.03
N ASP A 1085 40.13 -71.46 -66.74
CA ASP A 1085 41.50 -70.97 -66.94
C ASP A 1085 42.23 -70.76 -65.60
N ARG A 1086 43.54 -71.04 -65.57
CA ARG A 1086 44.40 -70.82 -64.41
C ARG A 1086 44.51 -69.34 -64.02
N ASP A 1087 44.30 -68.40 -64.95
CA ASP A 1087 44.19 -66.97 -64.63
C ASP A 1087 42.99 -66.69 -63.71
N VAL A 1088 41.85 -67.35 -63.95
CA VAL A 1088 40.66 -67.24 -63.08
C VAL A 1088 40.93 -67.86 -61.72
N LEU A 1089 41.57 -69.03 -61.68
CA LEU A 1089 42.00 -69.66 -60.43
C LEU A 1089 42.92 -68.74 -59.62
N SER A 1090 43.82 -68.01 -60.28
CA SER A 1090 44.68 -67.03 -59.63
C SER A 1090 43.92 -65.82 -59.10
N ARG A 1091 42.90 -65.35 -59.82
CA ARG A 1091 42.03 -64.25 -59.36
C ARG A 1091 41.18 -64.64 -58.16
N ILE A 1092 40.57 -65.83 -58.18
CA ILE A 1092 39.83 -66.39 -57.03
C ILE A 1092 40.74 -66.46 -55.80
N ALA A 1093 42.00 -66.87 -55.97
CA ALA A 1093 42.93 -67.01 -54.87
C ALA A 1093 43.65 -65.69 -54.50
N SER A 1094 43.42 -64.58 -55.20
CA SER A 1094 44.28 -63.38 -55.14
C SER A 1094 44.37 -62.75 -53.74
N ARG A 1095 43.30 -62.83 -52.93
CA ARG A 1095 43.28 -62.38 -51.52
C ARG A 1095 43.62 -63.48 -50.49
N GLY A 1096 44.17 -64.61 -50.93
CA GLY A 1096 44.57 -65.72 -50.06
C GLY A 1096 43.58 -66.88 -50.05
N VAL A 1097 44.07 -68.08 -49.75
CA VAL A 1097 43.27 -69.28 -49.49
C VAL A 1097 43.62 -69.82 -48.09
N THR A 1098 42.89 -70.82 -47.61
CA THR A 1098 43.21 -71.46 -46.33
C THR A 1098 44.56 -72.18 -46.36
N ASP A 1099 45.30 -72.10 -45.27
CA ASP A 1099 46.61 -72.78 -45.13
C ASP A 1099 46.49 -74.31 -45.26
N ALA A 1100 45.36 -74.88 -44.81
CA ALA A 1100 45.08 -76.30 -44.98
C ALA A 1100 44.99 -76.69 -46.46
N PHE A 1101 44.30 -75.88 -47.28
CA PHE A 1101 44.15 -76.12 -48.71
C PHE A 1101 45.47 -75.93 -49.47
N SER A 1102 46.25 -74.89 -49.15
CA SER A 1102 47.56 -74.69 -49.78
C SER A 1102 48.55 -75.82 -49.42
N THR A 1103 48.51 -76.31 -48.17
CA THR A 1103 49.31 -77.47 -47.73
C THR A 1103 48.89 -78.76 -48.44
N GLU A 1104 47.57 -78.99 -48.60
CA GLU A 1104 47.02 -80.13 -49.34
C GLU A 1104 47.54 -80.14 -50.78
N LEU A 1105 47.47 -79.00 -51.48
CA LEU A 1105 47.99 -78.87 -52.85
C LEU A 1105 49.50 -79.10 -52.93
N ALA A 1106 50.27 -78.56 -52.00
CA ALA A 1106 51.72 -78.74 -51.97
C ALA A 1106 52.11 -80.22 -51.75
N ASN A 1107 51.46 -80.90 -50.81
CA ASN A 1107 51.71 -82.31 -50.52
C ASN A 1107 51.33 -83.23 -51.70
N ALA A 1108 50.26 -82.90 -52.43
CA ALA A 1108 49.83 -83.64 -53.61
C ALA A 1108 50.90 -83.67 -54.72
N ILE A 1109 51.74 -82.64 -54.82
CA ILE A 1109 52.84 -82.58 -55.80
C ILE A 1109 53.82 -83.73 -55.59
N GLY A 1110 54.19 -84.03 -54.33
CA GLY A 1110 55.14 -85.09 -54.00
C GLY A 1110 54.58 -86.50 -54.23
N SER A 1111 53.28 -86.69 -54.05
CA SER A 1111 52.62 -88.00 -54.15
C SER A 1111 52.10 -88.34 -55.57
N GLY A 1112 52.26 -87.43 -56.54
CA GLY A 1112 51.79 -87.66 -57.90
C GLY A 1112 52.49 -88.85 -58.60
N PRO A 1113 51.74 -89.74 -59.28
CA PRO A 1113 52.27 -91.03 -59.78
C PRO A 1113 53.22 -90.89 -60.97
N THR A 1114 53.12 -89.80 -61.74
CA THR A 1114 53.93 -89.57 -62.95
C THR A 1114 54.53 -88.17 -62.94
N ILE A 1115 55.64 -87.98 -63.66
CA ILE A 1115 56.30 -86.67 -63.82
C ILE A 1115 55.30 -85.63 -64.38
N GLY A 1116 54.46 -86.03 -65.34
CA GLY A 1116 53.42 -85.17 -65.90
C GLY A 1116 52.37 -84.75 -64.87
N ALA A 1117 51.88 -85.68 -64.05
CA ALA A 1117 50.90 -85.39 -63.00
C ALA A 1117 51.47 -84.43 -61.93
N ARG A 1118 52.74 -84.62 -61.54
CA ARG A 1118 53.42 -83.74 -60.59
C ARG A 1118 53.62 -82.33 -61.14
N ALA A 1119 53.99 -82.22 -62.43
CA ALA A 1119 54.11 -80.92 -63.10
C ALA A 1119 52.76 -80.19 -63.25
N GLU A 1120 51.65 -80.91 -63.42
CA GLU A 1120 50.30 -80.32 -63.44
C GLU A 1120 49.89 -79.80 -62.06
N LEU A 1121 50.09 -80.61 -61.01
CA LEU A 1121 49.79 -80.23 -59.63
C LEU A 1121 50.63 -79.03 -59.18
N ALA A 1122 51.90 -78.96 -59.59
CA ALA A 1122 52.75 -77.81 -59.33
C ALA A 1122 52.24 -76.55 -60.05
N ARG A 1123 51.81 -76.67 -61.32
CA ARG A 1123 51.20 -75.53 -62.05
C ARG A 1123 49.92 -75.03 -61.38
N ASP A 1124 49.14 -75.94 -60.81
CA ASP A 1124 47.92 -75.61 -60.08
C ASP A 1124 48.22 -74.93 -58.74
N PHE A 1125 49.19 -75.43 -57.97
CA PHE A 1125 49.70 -74.78 -56.76
C PHE A 1125 50.25 -73.37 -57.04
N LEU A 1126 50.90 -73.16 -58.18
CA LEU A 1126 51.44 -71.86 -58.58
C LEU A 1126 50.36 -70.80 -58.94
N THR A 1127 49.08 -71.16 -58.97
CA THR A 1127 47.97 -70.18 -59.05
C THR A 1127 47.69 -69.49 -57.72
N LEU A 1128 48.19 -70.03 -56.61
CA LEU A 1128 48.03 -69.43 -55.29
C LEU A 1128 48.86 -68.14 -55.15
N PRO A 1129 48.41 -67.17 -54.34
CA PRO A 1129 49.10 -65.90 -54.17
C PRO A 1129 50.46 -66.13 -53.52
N ARG A 1130 51.50 -65.69 -54.21
CA ARG A 1130 52.87 -65.82 -53.71
C ARG A 1130 53.07 -65.04 -52.42
N SER A 1131 52.28 -64.02 -52.12
CA SER A 1131 52.37 -63.26 -50.86
C SER A 1131 51.93 -64.03 -49.61
N ALA A 1132 51.31 -65.21 -49.73
CA ALA A 1132 50.86 -65.97 -48.57
C ALA A 1132 52.04 -66.47 -47.73
N ALA A 1133 52.01 -66.24 -46.41
CA ALA A 1133 53.12 -66.49 -45.48
C ALA A 1133 53.59 -67.96 -45.46
N SER A 1134 52.71 -68.91 -45.74
CA SER A 1134 52.99 -70.35 -45.81
C SER A 1134 53.49 -70.80 -47.18
N PHE A 1135 53.29 -70.00 -48.24
CA PHE A 1135 53.55 -70.38 -49.64
C PHE A 1135 55.00 -70.78 -49.88
N ALA A 1136 55.95 -69.95 -49.46
CA ALA A 1136 57.37 -70.21 -49.70
C ALA A 1136 57.85 -71.46 -48.97
N ARG A 1137 57.37 -71.70 -47.75
CA ARG A 1137 57.68 -72.91 -46.98
C ARG A 1137 57.14 -74.16 -47.68
N GLN A 1138 55.87 -74.17 -48.04
CA GLN A 1138 55.21 -75.28 -48.71
C GLN A 1138 55.81 -75.58 -50.09
N ALA A 1139 56.15 -74.54 -50.86
CA ALA A 1139 56.83 -74.68 -52.15
C ALA A 1139 58.22 -75.31 -52.00
N VAL A 1140 58.97 -74.92 -50.96
CA VAL A 1140 60.27 -75.52 -50.62
C VAL A 1140 60.11 -76.97 -50.15
N ASP A 1141 59.15 -77.26 -49.28
CA ASP A 1141 58.89 -78.62 -48.79
C ASP A 1141 58.50 -79.57 -49.93
N ALA A 1142 57.65 -79.10 -50.85
CA ALA A 1142 57.29 -79.84 -52.06
C ALA A 1142 58.52 -80.08 -52.97
N ALA A 1143 59.36 -79.05 -53.15
CA ALA A 1143 60.60 -79.17 -53.91
C ALA A 1143 61.58 -80.17 -53.28
N GLU A 1144 61.77 -80.15 -51.96
CA GLU A 1144 62.65 -81.08 -51.24
C GLU A 1144 62.10 -82.51 -51.25
N SER A 1145 60.78 -82.69 -51.17
CA SER A 1145 60.13 -84.00 -51.31
C SER A 1145 60.38 -84.63 -52.68
N LEU A 1146 60.27 -83.85 -53.75
CA LEU A 1146 60.58 -84.31 -55.12
C LEU A 1146 62.07 -84.69 -55.28
N VAL A 1147 62.97 -83.93 -54.66
CA VAL A 1147 64.40 -84.21 -54.68
C VAL A 1147 64.71 -85.49 -53.90
N ALA A 1148 64.09 -85.68 -52.73
CA ALA A 1148 64.26 -86.88 -51.90
C ALA A 1148 63.78 -88.16 -52.62
N ALA A 1149 62.75 -88.05 -53.47
CA ALA A 1149 62.30 -89.16 -54.32
C ALA A 1149 63.32 -89.59 -55.39
N GLY A 1150 64.38 -88.81 -55.64
CA GLY A 1150 65.54 -89.20 -56.45
C GLY A 1150 65.31 -89.21 -57.96
N HIS A 1151 64.21 -88.65 -58.46
CA HIS A 1151 63.86 -88.65 -59.87
C HIS A 1151 64.38 -87.39 -60.58
N ALA A 1152 65.47 -87.51 -61.35
CA ALA A 1152 66.04 -86.39 -62.13
C ALA A 1152 65.06 -85.75 -63.15
N GLY A 1153 63.96 -86.43 -63.49
CA GLY A 1153 62.91 -85.92 -64.37
C GLY A 1153 62.08 -84.77 -63.78
N ASP A 1154 62.04 -84.63 -62.45
CA ASP A 1154 61.25 -83.59 -61.76
C ASP A 1154 62.00 -82.26 -61.60
N ALA A 1155 63.25 -82.18 -62.09
CA ALA A 1155 64.09 -81.00 -61.93
C ALA A 1155 63.50 -79.68 -62.45
N PRO A 1156 62.74 -79.64 -63.58
CA PRO A 1156 62.03 -78.42 -64.01
C PRO A 1156 60.93 -77.99 -63.04
N THR A 1157 60.17 -78.96 -62.49
CA THR A 1157 59.11 -78.70 -61.50
C THR A 1157 59.69 -78.14 -60.21
N VAL A 1158 60.79 -78.74 -59.73
CA VAL A 1158 61.56 -78.26 -58.57
C VAL A 1158 62.09 -76.84 -58.82
N ALA A 1159 62.63 -76.56 -60.02
CA ALA A 1159 63.10 -75.22 -60.38
C ALA A 1159 61.98 -74.18 -60.36
N ALA A 1160 60.79 -74.51 -60.88
CA ALA A 1160 59.63 -73.61 -60.89
C ALA A 1160 59.11 -73.28 -59.48
N LEU A 1161 59.02 -74.29 -58.60
CA LEU A 1161 58.59 -74.10 -57.21
C LEU A 1161 59.59 -73.24 -56.43
N LEU A 1162 60.88 -73.52 -56.56
CA LEU A 1162 61.93 -72.75 -55.88
C LEU A 1162 62.02 -71.32 -56.41
N ALA A 1163 61.87 -71.11 -57.72
CA ALA A 1163 61.84 -69.77 -58.30
C ALA A 1163 60.65 -68.94 -57.81
N ALA A 1164 59.49 -69.58 -57.59
CA ALA A 1164 58.32 -68.91 -57.03
C ALA A 1164 58.47 -68.60 -55.53
N ALA A 1165 59.16 -69.46 -54.77
CA ALA A 1165 59.42 -69.27 -53.34
C ALA A 1165 60.52 -68.25 -53.03
N ALA A 1166 61.52 -68.13 -53.91
CA ALA A 1166 62.75 -67.36 -53.69
C ALA A 1166 62.57 -65.94 -53.14
N PRO A 1167 61.59 -65.12 -53.59
CA PRO A 1167 61.42 -63.76 -53.08
C PRO A 1167 61.13 -63.66 -51.58
N GLN A 1168 60.69 -64.74 -50.94
CA GLN A 1168 60.36 -64.79 -49.51
C GLN A 1168 61.39 -65.52 -48.65
N LEU A 1169 62.41 -66.11 -49.27
CA LEU A 1169 63.41 -66.88 -48.54
C LEU A 1169 64.50 -65.94 -48.02
N THR A 1170 64.88 -66.14 -46.76
CA THR A 1170 66.02 -65.42 -46.18
C THR A 1170 67.33 -65.85 -46.86
N PRO A 1171 68.37 -65.00 -46.87
CA PRO A 1171 69.68 -65.35 -47.44
C PRO A 1171 70.27 -66.65 -46.86
N ARG A 1172 69.97 -66.95 -45.58
CA ARG A 1172 70.39 -68.19 -44.91
C ARG A 1172 69.68 -69.42 -45.48
N GLN A 1173 68.38 -69.34 -45.74
CA GLN A 1173 67.60 -70.42 -46.35
C GLN A 1173 68.02 -70.65 -47.81
N VAL A 1174 68.22 -69.57 -48.59
CA VAL A 1174 68.74 -69.64 -49.96
C VAL A 1174 70.12 -70.32 -49.98
N GLY A 1175 71.01 -69.95 -49.05
CA GLY A 1175 72.33 -70.58 -48.90
C GLY A 1175 72.26 -72.07 -48.55
N GLY A 1176 71.35 -72.46 -47.66
CA GLY A 1176 71.12 -73.85 -47.27
C GLY A 1176 70.57 -74.70 -48.42
N LEU A 1177 69.55 -74.19 -49.14
CA LEU A 1177 68.95 -74.86 -50.30
C LEU A 1177 69.95 -75.01 -51.45
N ARG A 1178 70.72 -73.97 -51.75
CA ARG A 1178 71.78 -74.04 -52.76
C ARG A 1178 72.76 -75.17 -52.47
N ASN A 1179 73.26 -75.27 -51.23
CA ASN A 1179 74.21 -76.32 -50.87
C ASN A 1179 73.63 -77.74 -50.99
N ARG A 1180 72.32 -77.91 -50.75
CA ARG A 1180 71.63 -79.21 -50.87
C ARG A 1180 71.29 -79.58 -52.31
N LEU A 1181 70.82 -78.61 -53.09
CA LEU A 1181 70.11 -78.87 -54.34
C LEU A 1181 70.95 -78.59 -55.60
N GLU A 1182 72.03 -77.81 -55.49
CA GLU A 1182 72.83 -77.37 -56.65
C GLU A 1182 73.36 -78.53 -57.49
N ASN A 1183 73.95 -79.54 -56.84
CA ASN A 1183 74.49 -80.71 -57.54
C ASN A 1183 73.39 -81.53 -58.23
N TRP A 1184 72.22 -81.61 -57.60
CA TRP A 1184 71.08 -82.38 -58.13
C TRP A 1184 70.46 -81.69 -59.34
N ILE A 1185 70.19 -80.38 -59.24
CA ILE A 1185 69.60 -79.57 -60.32
C ILE A 1185 70.55 -79.51 -61.53
N ARG A 1186 71.86 -79.32 -61.31
CA ARG A 1186 72.85 -79.28 -62.41
C ARG A 1186 73.14 -80.64 -63.03
N GLY A 1187 72.94 -81.73 -62.27
CA GLY A 1187 73.08 -83.10 -62.77
C GLY A 1187 71.93 -83.56 -63.66
N ALA A 1188 70.76 -82.90 -63.57
CA ALA A 1188 69.60 -83.22 -64.38
C ALA A 1188 69.69 -82.63 -65.80
N LYS A 1189 69.64 -83.48 -66.82
CA LYS A 1189 69.66 -83.06 -68.24
C LYS A 1189 68.38 -82.36 -68.71
N THR A 1190 67.34 -82.34 -67.86
CA THR A 1190 65.98 -81.88 -68.18
C THR A 1190 65.74 -80.40 -67.89
N VAL A 1191 66.62 -79.72 -67.14
CA VAL A 1191 66.48 -78.29 -66.79
C VAL A 1191 67.00 -77.41 -67.93
N SER A 1192 66.20 -76.44 -68.36
CA SER A 1192 66.59 -75.50 -69.41
C SER A 1192 67.66 -74.52 -68.95
N ARG A 1193 68.44 -73.97 -69.90
CA ARG A 1193 69.42 -72.91 -69.61
C ARG A 1193 68.76 -71.66 -69.01
N THR A 1194 67.51 -71.40 -69.34
CA THR A 1194 66.76 -70.25 -68.82
C THR A 1194 66.42 -70.45 -67.35
N GLU A 1195 65.92 -71.63 -66.96
CA GLU A 1195 65.63 -71.97 -65.57
C GLU A 1195 66.90 -71.96 -64.69
N LEU A 1196 68.02 -72.49 -65.21
CA LEU A 1196 69.30 -72.44 -64.51
C LEU A 1196 69.75 -70.99 -64.25
N ARG A 1197 69.61 -70.10 -65.24
CA ARG A 1197 69.95 -68.67 -65.08
C ARG A 1197 69.03 -67.97 -64.09
N THR A 1198 67.73 -68.27 -64.09
CA THR A 1198 66.78 -67.72 -63.12
C THR A 1198 67.15 -68.14 -61.69
N LEU A 1199 67.53 -69.40 -61.48
CA LEU A 1199 67.98 -69.87 -60.17
C LEU A 1199 69.35 -69.29 -59.77
N GLU A 1200 70.26 -69.06 -60.72
CA GLU A 1200 71.53 -68.36 -60.49
C GLU A 1200 71.31 -66.89 -60.08
N SER A 1201 70.40 -66.17 -60.76
CA SER A 1201 70.08 -64.78 -60.40
C SER A 1201 69.39 -64.65 -59.05
N LEU A 1202 68.63 -65.67 -58.64
CA LEU A 1202 68.00 -65.76 -57.33
C LEU A 1202 68.95 -66.27 -56.22
N GLY A 1203 70.22 -66.54 -56.55
CA GLY A 1203 71.24 -67.01 -55.60
C GLY A 1203 71.10 -68.46 -55.16
N LEU A 1204 70.15 -69.21 -55.74
CA LEU A 1204 69.87 -70.63 -55.45
C LEU A 1204 70.86 -71.58 -56.13
N LEU A 1205 71.62 -71.10 -57.13
CA LEU A 1205 72.76 -71.79 -57.74
C LEU A 1205 73.98 -70.86 -57.78
N ARG A 1206 75.21 -71.39 -57.69
CA ARG A 1206 76.41 -70.57 -57.90
C ARG A 1206 76.59 -70.31 -59.40
N PRO A 1207 76.87 -69.08 -59.85
CA PRO A 1207 77.15 -68.84 -61.27
C PRO A 1207 78.35 -69.71 -61.72
N GLN A 1208 78.21 -70.43 -62.83
CA GLN A 1208 79.34 -71.20 -63.36
C GLN A 1208 80.45 -70.24 -63.81
N LYS A 1209 81.60 -70.30 -63.13
CA LYS A 1209 82.84 -69.67 -63.61
C LYS A 1209 83.15 -70.20 -65.01
N THR A 1210 83.26 -69.29 -65.98
CA THR A 1210 83.72 -69.62 -67.34
C THR A 1210 85.13 -70.20 -67.31
N LEU A 1211 85.53 -70.96 -68.34
CA LEU A 1211 86.87 -71.58 -68.41
C LEU A 1211 88.00 -70.55 -68.17
N VAL A 1212 87.82 -69.32 -68.66
CA VAL A 1212 88.71 -68.18 -68.44
C VAL A 1212 88.77 -67.78 -66.96
N GLN A 1213 87.63 -67.73 -66.26
CA GLN A 1213 87.57 -67.36 -64.84
C GLN A 1213 88.14 -68.43 -63.90
N ARG A 1214 88.17 -69.72 -64.28
CA ARG A 1214 88.82 -70.76 -63.46
C ARG A 1214 90.34 -70.67 -63.50
N ILE A 1215 90.92 -70.40 -64.68
CA ILE A 1215 92.37 -70.25 -64.88
C ILE A 1215 92.95 -69.07 -64.07
N PHE A 1216 92.21 -67.96 -63.93
CA PHE A 1216 92.68 -66.79 -63.18
C PHE A 1216 92.41 -66.84 -61.66
N SER A 1217 91.60 -67.77 -61.16
CA SER A 1217 91.28 -67.87 -59.72
C SER A 1217 92.09 -68.91 -58.93
N GLY A 1218 93.01 -69.64 -59.57
CA GLY A 1218 93.90 -70.60 -58.89
C GLY A 1218 93.21 -71.86 -58.33
N ASP A 1219 92.05 -72.24 -58.86
CA ASP A 1219 91.31 -73.49 -58.57
C ASP A 1219 91.53 -74.51 -59.70
#